data_AF-A0A7S1S2N0-F1
#
_entry.id   AF-A0A7S1S2N0-F1
#
_cell.length_a   1.000
_cell.length_b   1.000
_cell.length_c   1.000
_cell.angle_alpha   90.00
_cell.angle_beta   90.00
_cell.angle_gamma   90.00
#
_symmetry.space_group_name_H-M   'P 1'
#
loop_
_entity.id
_entity.type
_entity.pdbx_description
1 polymer ?
#
loop_
_entity_poly.entity_id
_entity_poly.type
_entity_poly.pdbx_seq_one_letter_code
_entity_poly.pdbx_strand_id
1 'polypeptide(L)'
;QHQQQQQHQQQQQQQTYQQQQQQQQQQQQQQAQAQAHQQRLEENRRQQEEMRRKMEENKKRVEEANRKRKEEQEAEMKRKVEEQRKRLEEMKRQKEEEDRIKRETMEKRQQEMRATTEIRKVQQKVRISKIDTFEEAKRELEAVLERELPNVGDKQQQIQDECENVVAQVQKRVEAVKEMRRKEEEKKAEDERKKHEAEEKAGELLEELKGMLDAAEKALEGFKVKAEAFTVDSDLDLTEVEQTAAAIKEAGAEVEKLSTDASEFFRVNHTTMKAAPSPKPAEAGAAAKVDPKQQLTQLVQKVGNVKRETAALVDKAAKTKTALHTRAAAKEEEKQVEAVFKKYDKNADKMLSKKELQNYAQGEFKFAMPQTTIDVIWEHHTEYSSKHGESGVTMATFELAKVVVGIGRELERDQKRRAHKEAAQKRLEEMKAETAERIKRAAEAVSEADQAVSKAEDDVKPLQVKSKGMRVAEMKTYATEIGEIIARAGTLVAAAQEKMDGLKQGIEEEYKAELLAYVSNETKMHVSKLGRMDGRIKRAMNLMARFQDEVTKKRRSEVEKVRGAALRVARYAQQTQELSDEDLFGRFDVGGVGVVSEADFLAFFDTAEKVIRPFKEEAANAEGGEEDGEKADGAAEEKEKEKEQ
;
A
#
# COMPACT_ATOMS: atom_id res chain seq x y z
N GLN A 1 86.02 17.29 -18.10
CA GLN A 1 85.17 16.16 -18.53
C GLN A 1 84.72 15.28 -17.35
N HIS A 2 85.61 14.82 -16.46
CA HIS A 2 85.21 13.97 -15.31
C HIS A 2 84.21 14.63 -14.34
N GLN A 3 84.35 15.93 -14.07
CA GLN A 3 83.46 16.68 -13.17
C GLN A 3 82.04 16.89 -13.72
N GLN A 4 81.90 17.03 -15.04
CA GLN A 4 80.58 17.11 -15.71
C GLN A 4 79.87 15.76 -15.72
N GLN A 5 80.62 14.66 -15.87
CA GLN A 5 80.06 13.32 -15.80
C GLN A 5 79.55 12.99 -14.38
N GLN A 6 80.26 13.46 -13.35
CA GLN A 6 79.85 13.30 -11.96
C GLN A 6 78.60 14.12 -11.61
N GLN A 7 78.49 15.36 -12.11
CA GLN A 7 77.26 16.17 -11.96
C GLN A 7 76.06 15.54 -12.67
N HIS A 8 76.24 15.02 -13.88
CA HIS A 8 75.14 14.38 -14.62
C HIS A 8 74.65 13.10 -13.92
N GLN A 9 75.57 12.32 -13.35
CA GLN A 9 75.23 11.12 -12.58
C GLN A 9 74.48 11.46 -11.28
N GLN A 10 74.84 12.56 -10.61
CA GLN A 10 74.13 13.04 -9.42
C GLN A 10 72.72 13.56 -9.75
N GLN A 11 72.56 14.22 -10.91
CA GLN A 11 71.28 14.74 -11.37
C GLN A 11 70.32 13.62 -11.80
N GLN A 12 70.84 12.56 -12.44
CA GLN A 12 70.06 11.36 -12.73
C GLN A 12 69.61 10.64 -11.45
N GLN A 13 70.49 10.51 -10.44
CA GLN A 13 70.09 9.93 -9.15
C GLN A 13 69.00 10.75 -8.45
N GLN A 14 69.05 12.08 -8.51
CA GLN A 14 67.98 12.92 -7.97
C GLN A 14 66.66 12.76 -8.72
N GLN A 15 66.68 12.69 -10.06
CA GLN A 15 65.47 12.47 -10.85
C GLN A 15 64.83 11.10 -10.57
N THR A 16 65.64 10.04 -10.47
CA THR A 16 65.12 8.70 -10.15
C THR A 16 64.51 8.67 -8.75
N TYR A 17 65.13 9.34 -7.78
CA TYR A 17 64.57 9.43 -6.42
C TYR A 17 63.24 10.19 -6.39
N GLN A 18 63.15 11.29 -7.14
CA GLN A 18 61.92 12.08 -7.22
C GLN A 18 60.79 11.32 -7.92
N GLN A 19 61.10 10.57 -8.98
CA GLN A 19 60.15 9.72 -9.70
C GLN A 19 59.65 8.57 -8.81
N GLN A 20 60.54 7.94 -8.04
CA GLN A 20 60.18 6.88 -7.10
C GLN A 20 59.28 7.39 -5.97
N GLN A 21 59.52 8.60 -5.47
CA GLN A 21 58.69 9.22 -4.44
C GLN A 21 57.28 9.56 -4.96
N GLN A 22 57.19 10.04 -6.20
CA GLN A 22 55.91 10.37 -6.84
C GLN A 22 55.08 9.10 -7.10
N GLN A 23 55.72 8.00 -7.50
CA GLN A 23 55.08 6.71 -7.71
C GLN A 23 54.55 6.12 -6.39
N GLN A 24 55.30 6.27 -5.29
CA GLN A 24 54.88 5.82 -3.97
C GLN A 24 53.68 6.61 -3.44
N GLN A 25 53.62 7.93 -3.70
CA GLN A 25 52.46 8.76 -3.37
C GLN A 25 51.21 8.36 -4.15
N GLN A 26 51.35 8.08 -5.44
CA GLN A 26 50.24 7.62 -6.28
C GLN A 26 49.67 6.29 -5.79
N GLN A 27 50.56 5.37 -5.36
CA GLN A 27 50.15 4.07 -4.85
C GLN A 27 49.42 4.18 -3.51
N GLN A 28 49.85 5.08 -2.61
CA GLN A 28 49.12 5.37 -1.37
C GLN A 28 47.76 6.01 -1.64
N GLN A 29 47.65 6.90 -2.62
CA GLN A 29 46.39 7.54 -2.97
C GLN A 29 45.37 6.54 -3.55
N GLN A 30 45.83 5.60 -4.38
CA GLN A 30 44.98 4.51 -4.89
C GLN A 30 44.52 3.56 -3.77
N GLN A 31 45.40 3.23 -2.81
CA GLN A 31 45.02 2.42 -1.64
C GLN A 31 43.99 3.12 -0.76
N ALA A 32 44.14 4.43 -0.51
CA ALA A 32 43.17 5.21 0.25
C ALA A 32 41.80 5.29 -0.44
N GLN A 33 41.78 5.46 -1.77
CA GLN A 33 40.53 5.45 -2.54
C GLN A 33 39.84 4.07 -2.52
N ALA A 34 40.61 2.98 -2.60
CA ALA A 34 40.07 1.63 -2.51
C ALA A 34 39.46 1.34 -1.13
N GLN A 35 40.13 1.76 -0.05
CA GLN A 35 39.61 1.63 1.31
C GLN A 35 38.34 2.46 1.53
N ALA A 36 38.30 3.70 1.03
CA ALA A 36 37.11 4.55 1.11
C ALA A 36 35.92 3.96 0.33
N HIS A 37 36.18 3.34 -0.82
CA HIS A 37 35.15 2.65 -1.59
C HIS A 37 34.61 1.41 -0.85
N GLN A 38 35.48 0.63 -0.22
CA GLN A 38 35.09 -0.50 0.62
C GLN A 38 34.22 -0.08 1.81
N GLN A 39 34.57 1.01 2.49
CA GLN A 39 33.78 1.53 3.61
C GLN A 39 32.37 1.98 3.18
N ARG A 40 32.24 2.64 2.01
CA ARG A 40 30.93 3.02 1.46
C ARG A 40 30.06 1.82 1.09
N LEU A 41 30.67 0.75 0.56
CA LEU A 41 29.94 -0.48 0.25
C LEU A 41 29.46 -1.17 1.54
N GLU A 42 30.27 -1.19 2.60
CA GLU A 42 29.89 -1.77 3.89
C GLU A 42 28.79 -0.96 4.58
N GLU A 43 28.86 0.38 4.51
CA GLU A 43 27.83 1.28 5.04
C GLU A 43 26.49 1.11 4.31
N ASN A 44 26.51 1.02 2.97
CA ASN A 44 25.32 0.71 2.18
C ASN A 44 24.74 -0.67 2.54
N ARG A 45 25.58 -1.67 2.81
CA ARG A 45 25.13 -2.99 3.23
C ARG A 45 24.45 -2.96 4.61
N ARG A 46 25.01 -2.20 5.56
CA ARG A 46 24.40 -1.98 6.88
C ARG A 46 23.05 -1.26 6.78
N GLN A 47 22.93 -0.25 5.92
CA GLN A 47 21.66 0.45 5.69
C GLN A 47 20.60 -0.46 5.06
N GLN A 48 20.97 -1.33 4.11
CA GLN A 48 20.07 -2.32 3.53
C GLN A 48 19.64 -3.39 4.55
N GLU A 49 20.55 -3.87 5.39
CA GLU A 49 20.24 -4.82 6.47
C GLU A 49 19.33 -4.19 7.53
N GLU A 50 19.52 -2.92 7.91
CA GLU A 50 18.66 -2.20 8.85
C GLU A 50 17.25 -1.97 8.28
N MET A 51 17.15 -1.62 6.99
CA MET A 51 15.86 -1.47 6.31
C MET A 51 15.11 -2.80 6.21
N ARG A 52 15.84 -3.90 5.96
CA ARG A 52 15.28 -5.26 5.94
C ARG A 52 14.82 -5.70 7.34
N ARG A 53 15.57 -5.35 8.40
CA ARG A 53 15.18 -5.61 9.79
C ARG A 53 13.93 -4.85 10.20
N LYS A 54 13.79 -3.57 9.81
CA LYS A 54 12.57 -2.77 10.02
C LYS A 54 11.37 -3.33 9.27
N MET A 55 11.55 -3.79 8.03
CA MET A 55 10.49 -4.46 7.25
C MET A 55 10.04 -5.78 7.89
N GLU A 56 10.98 -6.58 8.40
CA GLU A 56 10.67 -7.85 9.06
C GLU A 56 10.00 -7.66 10.42
N GLU A 57 10.40 -6.64 11.19
CA GLU A 57 9.78 -6.27 12.46
C GLU A 57 8.36 -5.73 12.25
N ASN A 58 8.14 -4.92 11.22
CA ASN A 58 6.81 -4.43 10.87
C ASN A 58 5.90 -5.57 10.36
N LYS A 59 6.47 -6.54 9.62
CA LYS A 59 5.76 -7.76 9.20
C LYS A 59 5.35 -8.62 10.40
N LYS A 60 6.22 -8.83 11.38
CA LYS A 60 5.89 -9.57 12.63
C LYS A 60 4.79 -8.86 13.43
N ARG A 61 4.81 -7.53 13.49
CA ARG A 61 3.77 -6.74 14.19
C ARG A 61 2.39 -6.86 13.51
N VAL A 62 2.35 -6.91 12.18
CA VAL A 62 1.10 -7.12 11.42
C VAL A 62 0.61 -8.57 11.53
N GLU A 63 1.50 -9.56 11.48
CA GLU A 63 1.15 -10.98 11.67
C GLU A 63 0.64 -11.26 13.09
N GLU A 64 1.23 -10.66 14.13
CA GLU A 64 0.76 -10.80 15.51
C GLU A 64 -0.60 -10.11 15.74
N ALA A 65 -0.83 -8.94 15.16
CA ALA A 65 -2.12 -8.25 15.20
C ALA A 65 -3.23 -9.05 14.46
N ASN A 66 -2.89 -9.68 13.33
CA ASN A 66 -3.81 -10.54 12.61
C ASN A 66 -4.08 -11.86 13.35
N ARG A 67 -3.09 -12.41 14.06
CA ARG A 67 -3.27 -13.60 14.90
C ARG A 67 -4.22 -13.33 16.07
N LYS A 68 -4.06 -12.20 16.77
CA LYS A 68 -4.97 -11.77 17.85
C LYS A 68 -6.42 -11.58 17.37
N ARG A 69 -6.63 -10.97 16.20
CA ARG A 69 -7.97 -10.84 15.60
C ARG A 69 -8.62 -12.19 15.28
N LYS A 70 -7.82 -13.17 14.83
CA LYS A 70 -8.32 -14.51 14.49
C LYS A 70 -8.65 -15.32 15.75
N GLU A 71 -7.84 -15.19 16.80
CA GLU A 71 -8.10 -15.79 18.12
C GLU A 71 -9.34 -15.17 18.81
N GLU A 72 -9.56 -13.86 18.69
CA GLU A 72 -10.78 -13.20 19.20
C GLU A 72 -12.05 -13.66 18.45
N GLN A 73 -11.98 -13.80 17.13
CA GLN A 73 -13.09 -14.32 16.32
C GLN A 73 -13.41 -15.79 16.64
N GLU A 74 -12.40 -16.63 16.86
CA GLU A 74 -12.60 -18.03 17.29
C GLU A 74 -13.13 -18.14 18.73
N ALA A 75 -12.71 -17.27 19.64
CA ALA A 75 -13.22 -17.21 21.01
C ALA A 75 -14.70 -16.76 21.06
N GLU A 76 -15.09 -15.81 20.20
CA GLU A 76 -16.48 -15.38 20.08
C GLU A 76 -17.37 -16.48 19.47
N MET A 77 -16.86 -17.20 18.47
CA MET A 77 -17.58 -18.34 17.88
C MET A 77 -17.73 -19.50 18.87
N LYS A 78 -16.72 -19.77 19.71
CA LYS A 78 -16.81 -20.75 20.82
C LYS A 78 -17.84 -20.36 21.87
N ARG A 79 -17.98 -19.07 22.22
CA ARG A 79 -19.02 -18.60 23.14
C ARG A 79 -20.44 -18.85 22.61
N LYS A 80 -20.66 -18.68 21.30
CA LYS A 80 -21.97 -18.94 20.65
C LYS A 80 -22.32 -20.44 20.60
N VAL A 81 -21.33 -21.32 20.47
CA VAL A 81 -21.53 -22.78 20.48
C VAL A 81 -21.75 -23.33 21.91
N GLU A 82 -21.09 -22.74 22.90
CA GLU A 82 -21.26 -23.15 24.31
C GLU A 82 -22.63 -22.73 24.88
N GLU A 83 -23.18 -21.61 24.43
CA GLU A 83 -24.53 -21.15 24.79
C GLU A 83 -25.64 -22.06 24.19
N GLN A 84 -25.43 -22.61 22.99
CA GLN A 84 -26.33 -23.62 22.41
C GLN A 84 -26.24 -24.98 23.11
N ARG A 85 -25.07 -25.33 23.67
CA ARG A 85 -24.85 -26.60 24.38
C ARG A 85 -25.51 -26.64 25.76
N LYS A 86 -25.58 -25.51 26.48
CA LYS A 86 -26.27 -25.41 27.78
C LYS A 86 -27.79 -25.63 27.69
N ARG A 87 -28.42 -25.27 26.56
CA ARG A 87 -29.85 -25.56 26.29
C ARG A 87 -30.15 -27.04 26.07
N LEU A 88 -29.15 -27.85 25.69
CA LEU A 88 -29.30 -29.29 25.42
C LEU A 88 -29.04 -30.15 26.67
N GLU A 89 -28.35 -29.62 27.68
CA GLU A 89 -28.01 -30.34 28.91
C GLU A 89 -29.10 -30.28 29.99
N GLU A 90 -29.94 -29.24 29.97
CA GLU A 90 -31.11 -29.12 30.86
C GLU A 90 -32.19 -30.17 30.58
N MET A 91 -32.28 -30.65 29.33
CA MET A 91 -33.20 -31.73 28.92
C MET A 91 -32.76 -33.13 29.39
N LYS A 92 -31.48 -33.30 29.75
CA LYS A 92 -30.92 -34.60 30.18
C LYS A 92 -31.09 -34.87 31.67
N ARG A 93 -31.24 -33.83 32.49
CA ARG A 93 -31.38 -33.96 33.95
C ARG A 93 -32.74 -34.47 34.42
N GLN A 94 -33.77 -34.42 33.57
CA GLN A 94 -35.09 -34.98 33.89
C GLN A 94 -35.16 -36.52 33.78
N LYS A 95 -34.11 -37.18 33.28
CA LYS A 95 -34.11 -38.63 33.01
C LYS A 95 -33.47 -39.50 34.10
N GLU A 96 -32.82 -38.91 35.11
CA GLU A 96 -32.05 -39.68 36.10
C GLU A 96 -32.79 -39.92 37.43
N GLU A 97 -33.94 -39.26 37.66
CA GLU A 97 -34.77 -39.47 38.87
C GLU A 97 -35.63 -40.76 38.78
N GLU A 98 -35.79 -41.33 37.58
CA GLU A 98 -36.64 -42.50 37.32
C GLU A 98 -35.96 -43.84 37.70
N ASP A 99 -34.64 -43.87 37.81
CA ASP A 99 -33.87 -45.10 37.99
C ASP A 99 -33.68 -45.52 39.47
N ARG A 100 -34.20 -44.76 40.43
CA ARG A 100 -34.09 -45.11 41.87
C ARG A 100 -35.21 -46.02 42.38
N ILE A 101 -36.35 -46.13 41.68
CA ILE A 101 -37.49 -46.98 42.08
C ILE A 101 -37.29 -48.47 41.70
N LYS A 102 -36.28 -48.80 40.88
CA LYS A 102 -36.08 -50.17 40.34
C LYS A 102 -35.38 -51.17 41.27
N ARG A 103 -34.86 -50.77 42.44
CA ARG A 103 -34.02 -51.67 43.26
C ARG A 103 -34.78 -52.56 44.24
N GLU A 104 -36.04 -52.29 44.55
CA GLU A 104 -36.82 -53.09 45.52
C GLU A 104 -37.71 -54.18 44.86
N THR A 105 -37.72 -54.25 43.53
CA THR A 105 -38.34 -55.38 42.79
C THR A 105 -37.36 -56.53 42.50
N MET A 106 -36.10 -56.43 42.97
CA MET A 106 -35.01 -57.34 42.60
C MET A 106 -34.96 -58.68 43.36
N GLU A 107 -35.69 -58.86 44.46
CA GLU A 107 -35.56 -60.09 45.26
C GLU A 107 -36.63 -61.14 44.97
N LYS A 108 -37.86 -60.78 44.60
CA LYS A 108 -38.81 -61.74 43.98
C LYS A 108 -38.38 -62.14 42.55
N ARG A 109 -37.54 -61.33 41.91
CA ARG A 109 -36.82 -61.68 40.67
C ARG A 109 -35.79 -62.79 40.84
N GLN A 110 -35.27 -63.10 42.04
CA GLN A 110 -34.15 -64.06 42.15
C GLN A 110 -34.55 -65.52 41.93
N GLN A 111 -35.79 -65.91 42.23
CA GLN A 111 -36.26 -67.27 41.94
C GLN A 111 -36.71 -67.41 40.48
N GLU A 112 -37.32 -66.39 39.88
CA GLU A 112 -37.54 -66.30 38.43
C GLU A 112 -36.21 -66.27 37.64
N MET A 113 -35.16 -65.63 38.19
CA MET A 113 -33.85 -65.54 37.54
C MET A 113 -33.15 -66.89 37.41
N ARG A 114 -33.41 -67.87 38.28
CA ARG A 114 -32.75 -69.18 38.19
C ARG A 114 -33.29 -70.00 37.01
N ALA A 115 -34.61 -70.13 36.89
CA ALA A 115 -35.25 -70.78 35.74
C ALA A 115 -34.95 -70.04 34.42
N THR A 116 -34.94 -68.69 34.46
CA THR A 116 -34.51 -67.85 33.33
C THR A 116 -33.06 -68.11 32.91
N THR A 117 -32.15 -68.36 33.86
CA THR A 117 -30.72 -68.56 33.57
C THR A 117 -30.46 -69.89 32.86
N GLU A 118 -31.22 -70.95 33.18
CA GLU A 118 -31.09 -72.24 32.50
C GLU A 118 -31.55 -72.19 31.05
N ILE A 119 -32.70 -71.56 30.78
CA ILE A 119 -33.19 -71.34 29.41
C ILE A 119 -32.18 -70.50 28.60
N ARG A 120 -31.62 -69.45 29.22
CA ARG A 120 -30.61 -68.60 28.56
C ARG A 120 -29.30 -69.31 28.23
N LYS A 121 -28.88 -70.31 29.02
CA LYS A 121 -27.66 -71.09 28.72
C LYS A 121 -27.80 -71.87 27.41
N VAL A 122 -28.96 -72.49 27.18
CA VAL A 122 -29.20 -73.23 25.94
C VAL A 122 -29.50 -72.30 24.77
N GLN A 123 -30.18 -71.16 25.02
CA GLN A 123 -30.38 -70.10 24.03
C GLN A 123 -29.04 -69.56 23.49
N GLN A 124 -28.04 -69.42 24.36
CA GLN A 124 -26.69 -69.02 23.96
C GLN A 124 -26.00 -70.08 23.10
N LYS A 125 -26.26 -71.38 23.33
CA LYS A 125 -25.73 -72.49 22.52
C LYS A 125 -26.28 -72.44 21.10
N VAL A 126 -27.57 -72.10 20.93
CA VAL A 126 -28.18 -71.84 19.61
C VAL A 126 -27.52 -70.63 18.93
N ARG A 127 -27.26 -69.53 19.65
CA ARG A 127 -26.62 -68.32 19.09
C ARG A 127 -25.24 -68.55 18.47
N ILE A 128 -24.48 -69.52 18.97
CA ILE A 128 -23.08 -69.76 18.55
C ILE A 128 -22.92 -70.99 17.64
N SER A 129 -24.03 -71.66 17.29
CA SER A 129 -24.00 -72.85 16.44
C SER A 129 -23.59 -72.51 14.99
N LYS A 130 -22.85 -73.42 14.35
CA LYS A 130 -22.42 -73.28 12.95
C LYS A 130 -23.54 -73.82 12.04
N ILE A 131 -23.47 -73.49 10.74
CA ILE A 131 -24.49 -73.87 9.74
C ILE A 131 -24.85 -75.36 9.82
N ASP A 132 -23.87 -76.22 10.12
CA ASP A 132 -24.04 -77.68 10.12
C ASP A 132 -24.50 -78.24 11.49
N THR A 133 -24.45 -77.43 12.57
CA THR A 133 -24.80 -77.84 13.95
C THR A 133 -26.01 -77.09 14.53
N PHE A 134 -26.64 -76.22 13.72
CA PHE A 134 -27.76 -75.36 14.14
C PHE A 134 -29.02 -76.15 14.50
N GLU A 135 -29.40 -77.15 13.69
CA GLU A 135 -30.62 -77.94 13.92
C GLU A 135 -30.56 -78.76 15.22
N GLU A 136 -29.37 -79.23 15.59
CA GLU A 136 -29.16 -80.01 16.81
C GLU A 136 -29.26 -79.13 18.07
N ALA A 137 -28.70 -77.92 18.02
CA ALA A 137 -28.79 -76.94 19.12
C ALA A 137 -30.22 -76.42 19.32
N LYS A 138 -31.00 -76.27 18.24
CA LYS A 138 -32.40 -75.84 18.30
C LYS A 138 -33.28 -76.85 19.06
N ARG A 139 -33.08 -78.14 18.81
CA ARG A 139 -33.81 -79.23 19.48
C ARG A 139 -33.58 -79.27 20.99
N GLU A 140 -32.35 -78.99 21.42
CA GLU A 140 -31.98 -78.93 22.84
C GLU A 140 -32.64 -77.74 23.57
N LEU A 141 -32.83 -76.61 22.86
CA LEU A 141 -33.50 -75.42 23.40
C LEU A 141 -34.98 -75.67 23.66
N GLU A 142 -35.68 -76.34 22.72
CA GLU A 142 -37.10 -76.68 22.87
C GLU A 142 -37.34 -77.59 24.09
N ALA A 143 -36.48 -78.59 24.30
CA ALA A 143 -36.57 -79.50 25.44
C ALA A 143 -36.35 -78.81 26.81
N VAL A 144 -35.45 -77.81 26.89
CA VAL A 144 -35.20 -77.06 28.14
C VAL A 144 -36.29 -76.02 28.40
N LEU A 145 -36.86 -75.42 27.35
CA LEU A 145 -38.01 -74.54 27.47
C LEU A 145 -39.18 -75.27 28.11
N GLU A 146 -39.52 -76.48 27.65
CA GLU A 146 -40.68 -77.24 28.16
C GLU A 146 -40.56 -77.58 29.66
N ARG A 147 -39.33 -77.83 30.15
CA ARG A 147 -39.08 -78.18 31.56
C ARG A 147 -39.11 -76.98 32.51
N GLU A 148 -38.51 -75.86 32.11
CA GLU A 148 -38.27 -74.71 33.01
C GLU A 148 -39.30 -73.58 32.86
N LEU A 149 -40.08 -73.54 31.76
CA LEU A 149 -41.10 -72.50 31.49
C LEU A 149 -42.06 -72.25 32.67
N PRO A 150 -42.64 -73.27 33.32
CA PRO A 150 -43.64 -73.05 34.37
C PRO A 150 -43.09 -72.32 35.61
N ASN A 151 -41.77 -72.37 35.81
CA ASN A 151 -41.09 -71.80 36.97
C ASN A 151 -40.63 -70.34 36.75
N VAL A 152 -40.84 -69.79 35.55
CA VAL A 152 -40.43 -68.43 35.16
C VAL A 152 -41.47 -67.37 35.58
N GLY A 153 -42.66 -67.79 36.01
CA GLY A 153 -43.73 -66.89 36.45
C GLY A 153 -44.23 -66.00 35.31
N ASP A 154 -44.54 -64.73 35.59
CA ASP A 154 -45.17 -63.80 34.64
C ASP A 154 -44.34 -63.52 33.36
N LYS A 155 -43.07 -63.92 33.32
CA LYS A 155 -42.16 -63.75 32.16
C LYS A 155 -42.16 -64.93 31.20
N GLN A 156 -43.02 -65.92 31.41
CA GLN A 156 -43.07 -67.14 30.62
C GLN A 156 -43.20 -66.86 29.11
N GLN A 157 -44.17 -66.01 28.74
CA GLN A 157 -44.40 -65.60 27.36
C GLN A 157 -43.18 -64.87 26.78
N GLN A 158 -42.58 -63.98 27.56
CA GLN A 158 -41.45 -63.15 27.12
C GLN A 158 -40.19 -64.00 26.85
N ILE A 159 -39.91 -65.02 27.66
CA ILE A 159 -38.77 -65.91 27.44
C ILE A 159 -39.00 -66.84 26.24
N GLN A 160 -40.25 -67.27 26.03
CA GLN A 160 -40.63 -68.04 24.85
C GLN A 160 -40.40 -67.20 23.57
N ASP A 161 -40.87 -65.95 23.55
CA ASP A 161 -40.63 -65.01 22.46
C ASP A 161 -39.13 -64.72 22.24
N GLU A 162 -38.34 -64.58 23.32
CA GLU A 162 -36.89 -64.39 23.22
C GLU A 162 -36.18 -65.60 22.59
N CYS A 163 -36.64 -66.82 22.84
CA CYS A 163 -36.07 -68.04 22.27
C CYS A 163 -36.44 -68.20 20.79
N GLU A 164 -37.71 -67.95 20.45
CA GLU A 164 -38.17 -67.92 19.05
C GLU A 164 -37.41 -66.88 18.23
N ASN A 165 -37.22 -65.68 18.79
CA ASN A 165 -36.45 -64.60 18.15
C ASN A 165 -34.99 -64.98 17.92
N VAL A 166 -34.35 -65.70 18.86
CA VAL A 166 -32.96 -66.15 18.70
C VAL A 166 -32.84 -67.21 17.61
N VAL A 167 -33.75 -68.18 17.57
CA VAL A 167 -33.79 -69.19 16.51
C VAL A 167 -33.99 -68.50 15.16
N ALA A 168 -34.95 -67.57 15.06
CA ALA A 168 -35.19 -66.80 13.84
C ALA A 168 -33.97 -65.94 13.42
N GLN A 169 -33.24 -65.36 14.38
CA GLN A 169 -32.07 -64.53 14.09
C GLN A 169 -30.86 -65.35 13.61
N VAL A 170 -30.63 -66.53 14.18
CA VAL A 170 -29.55 -67.43 13.73
C VAL A 170 -29.92 -68.07 12.40
N GLN A 171 -31.19 -68.45 12.20
CA GLN A 171 -31.68 -68.95 10.92
C GLN A 171 -31.50 -67.92 9.79
N LYS A 172 -31.80 -66.63 10.05
CA LYS A 172 -31.48 -65.53 9.11
C LYS A 172 -29.99 -65.36 8.82
N ARG A 173 -29.09 -65.62 9.78
CA ARG A 173 -27.63 -65.56 9.55
C ARG A 173 -27.15 -66.72 8.68
N VAL A 174 -27.70 -67.92 8.90
CA VAL A 174 -27.41 -69.10 8.07
C VAL A 174 -27.87 -68.89 6.62
N GLU A 175 -29.02 -68.25 6.42
CA GLU A 175 -29.52 -67.86 5.10
C GLU A 175 -28.66 -66.77 4.44
N ALA A 176 -28.25 -65.72 5.18
CA ALA A 176 -27.41 -64.65 4.65
C ALA A 176 -26.01 -65.12 4.21
N VAL A 177 -25.42 -66.11 4.90
CA VAL A 177 -24.12 -66.68 4.52
C VAL A 177 -24.24 -67.55 3.26
N LYS A 178 -25.37 -68.25 3.06
CA LYS A 178 -25.66 -68.96 1.80
C LYS A 178 -25.85 -67.99 0.63
N GLU A 179 -26.47 -66.84 0.87
CA GLU A 179 -26.65 -65.79 -0.15
C GLU A 179 -25.34 -65.10 -0.54
N MET A 180 -24.41 -64.90 0.41
CA MET A 180 -23.11 -64.27 0.13
C MET A 180 -22.23 -65.13 -0.81
N ARG A 181 -22.26 -66.46 -0.67
CA ARG A 181 -21.53 -67.39 -1.56
C ARG A 181 -22.06 -67.38 -2.99
N ARG A 182 -23.35 -67.15 -3.21
CA ARG A 182 -23.94 -67.04 -4.55
C ARG A 182 -23.49 -65.75 -5.27
N LYS A 183 -23.31 -64.65 -4.54
CA LYS A 183 -22.88 -63.35 -5.09
C LYS A 183 -21.40 -63.30 -5.48
N GLU A 184 -20.54 -64.18 -4.94
CA GLU A 184 -19.12 -64.25 -5.33
C GLU A 184 -18.91 -65.01 -6.64
N GLU A 185 -19.71 -66.04 -6.93
CA GLU A 185 -19.65 -66.77 -8.20
C GLU A 185 -20.20 -65.94 -9.38
N GLU A 186 -21.27 -65.17 -9.17
CA GLU A 186 -21.79 -64.23 -10.18
C GLU A 186 -20.79 -63.11 -10.53
N LYS A 187 -20.05 -62.58 -9.54
CA LYS A 187 -18.99 -61.58 -9.78
C LYS A 187 -17.84 -62.12 -10.64
N LYS A 188 -17.48 -63.40 -10.45
CA LYS A 188 -16.36 -64.02 -11.18
C LYS A 188 -16.67 -64.19 -12.68
N ALA A 189 -17.92 -64.47 -13.03
CA ALA A 189 -18.36 -64.57 -14.42
C ALA A 189 -18.48 -63.19 -15.11
N GLU A 190 -18.86 -62.14 -14.36
CA GLU A 190 -18.92 -60.77 -14.88
C GLU A 190 -17.51 -60.20 -15.17
N ASP A 191 -16.52 -60.53 -14.34
CA ASP A 191 -15.14 -60.07 -14.50
C ASP A 191 -14.43 -60.69 -15.71
N GLU A 192 -14.73 -61.95 -16.06
CA GLU A 192 -14.17 -62.60 -17.27
C GLU A 192 -14.75 -62.01 -18.57
N ARG A 193 -16.05 -61.67 -18.59
CA ARG A 193 -16.67 -60.99 -19.75
C ARG A 193 -16.12 -59.59 -19.95
N LYS A 194 -15.93 -58.82 -18.86
CA LYS A 194 -15.32 -57.48 -18.91
C LYS A 194 -13.87 -57.50 -19.43
N LYS A 195 -13.15 -58.60 -19.22
CA LYS A 195 -11.77 -58.77 -19.70
C LYS A 195 -11.70 -58.91 -21.22
N HIS A 196 -12.56 -59.73 -21.83
CA HIS A 196 -12.57 -59.91 -23.29
C HIS A 196 -13.05 -58.65 -24.02
N GLU A 197 -14.09 -57.97 -23.50
CA GLU A 197 -14.57 -56.69 -24.06
C GLU A 197 -13.50 -55.57 -23.94
N ALA A 198 -12.58 -55.64 -22.97
CA ALA A 198 -11.48 -54.69 -22.83
C ALA A 198 -10.31 -54.98 -23.80
N GLU A 199 -10.03 -56.25 -24.12
CA GLU A 199 -8.97 -56.65 -25.06
C GLU A 199 -9.32 -56.25 -26.51
N GLU A 200 -10.56 -56.44 -26.94
CA GLU A 200 -11.02 -56.06 -28.29
C GLU A 200 -10.99 -54.54 -28.50
N LYS A 201 -11.51 -53.78 -27.52
CA LYS A 201 -11.45 -52.31 -27.53
C LYS A 201 -10.02 -51.79 -27.53
N ALA A 202 -9.10 -52.43 -26.82
CA ALA A 202 -7.69 -52.03 -26.83
C ALA A 202 -7.06 -52.22 -28.23
N GLY A 203 -7.44 -53.26 -28.96
CA GLY A 203 -6.98 -53.51 -30.33
C GLY A 203 -7.47 -52.47 -31.34
N GLU A 204 -8.76 -52.13 -31.32
CA GLU A 204 -9.35 -51.10 -32.20
C GLU A 204 -8.69 -49.74 -32.00
N LEU A 205 -8.49 -49.35 -30.74
CA LEU A 205 -7.83 -48.09 -30.37
C LEU A 205 -6.36 -48.02 -30.83
N LEU A 206 -5.65 -49.15 -30.89
CA LEU A 206 -4.26 -49.19 -31.38
C LEU A 206 -4.17 -48.98 -32.90
N GLU A 207 -5.09 -49.55 -33.68
CA GLU A 207 -5.12 -49.34 -35.14
C GLU A 207 -5.57 -47.92 -35.51
N GLU A 208 -6.52 -47.34 -34.76
CA GLU A 208 -6.92 -45.93 -34.96
C GLU A 208 -5.75 -44.97 -34.67
N LEU A 209 -5.04 -45.17 -33.55
CA LEU A 209 -3.85 -44.38 -33.21
C LEU A 209 -2.76 -44.48 -34.29
N LYS A 210 -2.57 -45.67 -34.86
CA LYS A 210 -1.64 -45.90 -35.96
C LYS A 210 -2.06 -45.14 -37.23
N GLY A 211 -3.35 -45.14 -37.59
CA GLY A 211 -3.86 -44.37 -38.72
C GLY A 211 -3.64 -42.86 -38.58
N MET A 212 -3.86 -42.31 -37.38
CA MET A 212 -3.57 -40.89 -37.10
C MET A 212 -2.07 -40.57 -37.22
N LEU A 213 -1.21 -41.50 -36.80
CA LEU A 213 0.24 -41.37 -36.91
C LEU A 213 0.74 -41.42 -38.35
N ASP A 214 0.23 -42.34 -39.17
CA ASP A 214 0.63 -42.43 -40.58
C ASP A 214 0.23 -41.17 -41.36
N ALA A 215 -0.93 -40.57 -41.03
CA ALA A 215 -1.34 -39.27 -41.57
C ALA A 215 -0.38 -38.14 -41.14
N ALA A 216 0.03 -38.11 -39.88
CA ALA A 216 0.98 -37.12 -39.36
C ALA A 216 2.38 -37.28 -39.98
N GLU A 217 2.86 -38.52 -40.14
CA GLU A 217 4.14 -38.84 -40.81
C GLU A 217 4.12 -38.40 -42.29
N LYS A 218 3.02 -38.66 -43.01
CA LYS A 218 2.87 -38.22 -44.41
C LYS A 218 2.85 -36.69 -44.54
N ALA A 219 2.14 -36.00 -43.64
CA ALA A 219 2.13 -34.54 -43.63
C ALA A 219 3.53 -33.97 -43.31
N LEU A 220 4.26 -34.61 -42.38
CA LEU A 220 5.63 -34.22 -42.04
C LEU A 220 6.58 -34.31 -43.24
N GLU A 221 6.45 -35.33 -44.08
CA GLU A 221 7.25 -35.45 -45.30
C GLU A 221 6.95 -34.32 -46.30
N GLY A 222 5.67 -33.97 -46.48
CA GLY A 222 5.29 -32.81 -47.29
C GLY A 222 5.82 -31.48 -46.73
N PHE A 223 5.87 -31.36 -45.41
CA PHE A 223 6.46 -30.20 -44.72
C PHE A 223 7.98 -30.13 -44.91
N LYS A 224 8.70 -31.27 -44.84
CA LYS A 224 10.15 -31.35 -45.08
C LYS A 224 10.54 -30.81 -46.45
N VAL A 225 9.86 -31.27 -47.51
CA VAL A 225 10.15 -30.81 -48.89
C VAL A 225 9.98 -29.29 -49.03
N LYS A 226 8.90 -28.72 -48.47
CA LYS A 226 8.67 -27.27 -48.49
C LYS A 226 9.72 -26.51 -47.68
N ALA A 227 10.11 -27.03 -46.52
CA ALA A 227 11.12 -26.40 -45.66
C ALA A 227 12.54 -26.48 -46.25
N GLU A 228 12.88 -27.54 -46.99
CA GLU A 228 14.17 -27.69 -47.66
C GLU A 228 14.33 -26.80 -48.89
N ALA A 229 13.23 -26.54 -49.62
CA ALA A 229 13.22 -25.56 -50.70
C ALA A 229 13.43 -24.12 -50.21
N PHE A 230 13.22 -23.86 -48.92
CA PHE A 230 13.35 -22.53 -48.31
C PHE A 230 14.74 -22.34 -47.72
N THR A 231 15.67 -21.87 -48.55
CA THR A 231 17.08 -21.67 -48.20
C THR A 231 17.48 -20.19 -48.19
N VAL A 232 18.52 -19.84 -47.42
CA VAL A 232 19.02 -18.46 -47.24
C VAL A 232 19.59 -17.85 -48.54
N ASP A 233 19.96 -18.69 -49.51
CA ASP A 233 20.52 -18.26 -50.80
C ASP A 233 19.45 -17.92 -51.85
N SER A 234 18.16 -18.12 -51.53
CA SER A 234 17.07 -17.79 -52.43
C SER A 234 17.00 -16.27 -52.62
N ASP A 235 17.06 -15.81 -53.87
CA ASP A 235 16.92 -14.40 -54.21
C ASP A 235 15.43 -14.04 -54.35
N LEU A 236 14.73 -14.03 -53.21
CA LEU A 236 13.31 -13.72 -53.11
C LEU A 236 13.14 -12.27 -52.65
N ASP A 237 12.15 -11.58 -53.21
CA ASP A 237 11.75 -10.27 -52.69
C ASP A 237 10.95 -10.39 -51.37
N LEU A 238 10.66 -9.26 -50.72
CA LEU A 238 9.97 -9.25 -49.42
C LEU A 238 8.62 -10.00 -49.47
N THR A 239 7.88 -9.84 -50.58
CA THR A 239 6.55 -10.44 -50.75
C THR A 239 6.63 -11.94 -50.98
N GLU A 240 7.61 -12.39 -51.77
CA GLU A 240 7.87 -13.80 -52.05
C GLU A 240 8.35 -14.55 -50.80
N VAL A 241 9.20 -13.91 -49.97
CA VAL A 241 9.64 -14.46 -48.68
C VAL A 241 8.45 -14.66 -47.73
N GLU A 242 7.52 -13.69 -47.67
CA GLU A 242 6.32 -13.79 -46.83
C GLU A 242 5.36 -14.89 -47.29
N GLN A 243 5.09 -14.97 -48.60
CA GLN A 243 4.22 -16.01 -49.17
C GLN A 243 4.79 -17.41 -48.95
N THR A 244 6.10 -17.59 -49.20
CA THR A 244 6.76 -18.89 -49.01
C THR A 244 6.79 -19.28 -47.54
N ALA A 245 7.09 -18.34 -46.64
CA ALA A 245 7.07 -18.60 -45.20
C ALA A 245 5.65 -18.89 -44.67
N ALA A 246 4.62 -18.25 -45.22
CA ALA A 246 3.23 -18.55 -44.88
C ALA A 246 2.86 -19.99 -45.28
N ALA A 247 3.19 -20.40 -46.51
CA ALA A 247 2.93 -21.76 -46.98
C ALA A 247 3.66 -22.84 -46.14
N ILE A 248 4.88 -22.54 -45.66
CA ILE A 248 5.65 -23.42 -44.77
C ILE A 248 5.03 -23.46 -43.38
N LYS A 249 4.57 -22.31 -42.86
CA LYS A 249 3.89 -22.24 -41.55
C LYS A 249 2.56 -23.00 -41.56
N GLU A 250 1.76 -22.88 -42.62
CA GLU A 250 0.52 -23.64 -42.79
C GLU A 250 0.78 -25.15 -42.83
N ALA A 251 1.79 -25.58 -43.59
CA ALA A 251 2.21 -26.98 -43.61
C ALA A 251 2.68 -27.47 -42.24
N GLY A 252 3.47 -26.67 -41.50
CA GLY A 252 3.90 -27.00 -40.15
C GLY A 252 2.73 -27.10 -39.16
N ALA A 253 1.76 -26.20 -39.26
CA ALA A 253 0.56 -26.19 -38.41
C ALA A 253 -0.35 -27.42 -38.66
N GLU A 254 -0.45 -27.87 -39.91
CA GLU A 254 -1.17 -29.10 -40.25
C GLU A 254 -0.53 -30.33 -39.58
N VAL A 255 0.80 -30.46 -39.62
CA VAL A 255 1.53 -31.55 -38.96
C VAL A 255 1.41 -31.47 -37.44
N GLU A 256 1.52 -30.26 -36.86
CA GLU A 256 1.37 -30.05 -35.42
C GLU A 256 -0.03 -30.44 -34.94
N LYS A 257 -1.08 -30.06 -35.69
CA LYS A 257 -2.46 -30.46 -35.42
C LYS A 257 -2.61 -31.98 -35.44
N LEU A 258 -2.22 -32.65 -36.54
CA LEU A 258 -2.32 -34.11 -36.66
C LEU A 258 -1.54 -34.85 -35.55
N SER A 259 -0.34 -34.37 -35.21
CA SER A 259 0.46 -34.96 -34.12
C SER A 259 -0.14 -34.72 -32.73
N THR A 260 -0.87 -33.60 -32.54
CA THR A 260 -1.57 -33.27 -31.30
C THR A 260 -2.84 -34.08 -31.17
N ASP A 261 -3.61 -34.22 -32.24
CA ASP A 261 -4.78 -35.09 -32.30
C ASP A 261 -4.39 -36.54 -31.96
N ALA A 262 -3.29 -37.06 -32.54
CA ALA A 262 -2.74 -38.38 -32.19
C ALA A 262 -2.28 -38.48 -30.71
N SER A 263 -1.70 -37.42 -30.16
CA SER A 263 -1.29 -37.38 -28.75
C SER A 263 -2.47 -37.34 -27.78
N GLU A 264 -3.50 -36.57 -28.12
CA GLU A 264 -4.71 -36.44 -27.32
C GLU A 264 -5.52 -37.73 -27.35
N PHE A 265 -5.65 -38.34 -28.53
CA PHE A 265 -6.24 -39.67 -28.70
C PHE A 265 -5.51 -40.69 -27.81
N PHE A 266 -4.17 -40.71 -27.84
CA PHE A 266 -3.38 -41.54 -26.94
C PHE A 266 -3.69 -41.23 -25.47
N ARG A 267 -3.70 -39.96 -25.05
CA ARG A 267 -3.94 -39.54 -23.66
C ARG A 267 -5.29 -40.01 -23.13
N VAL A 268 -6.36 -39.85 -23.93
CA VAL A 268 -7.73 -40.20 -23.54
C VAL A 268 -7.89 -41.72 -23.44
N ASN A 269 -7.30 -42.45 -24.38
CA ASN A 269 -7.52 -43.89 -24.52
C ASN A 269 -6.42 -44.76 -23.86
N HIS A 270 -5.36 -44.17 -23.32
CA HIS A 270 -4.18 -44.89 -22.82
C HIS A 270 -4.49 -45.90 -21.71
N THR A 271 -5.43 -45.60 -20.81
CA THR A 271 -5.83 -46.53 -19.75
C THR A 271 -6.49 -47.79 -20.32
N THR A 272 -7.36 -47.64 -21.31
CA THR A 272 -8.02 -48.74 -22.03
C THR A 272 -7.01 -49.54 -22.84
N MET A 273 -6.10 -48.86 -23.56
CA MET A 273 -5.03 -49.52 -24.33
C MET A 273 -4.05 -50.30 -23.44
N LYS A 274 -3.82 -49.86 -22.18
CA LYS A 274 -2.91 -50.52 -21.23
C LYS A 274 -3.57 -51.66 -20.43
N ALA A 275 -4.90 -51.65 -20.32
CA ALA A 275 -5.67 -52.62 -19.54
C ALA A 275 -5.69 -54.03 -20.16
N ALA A 276 -5.18 -54.20 -21.39
CA ALA A 276 -4.95 -55.49 -22.01
C ALA A 276 -4.09 -56.38 -21.08
N PRO A 277 -4.65 -57.48 -20.55
CA PRO A 277 -3.95 -58.44 -19.72
C PRO A 277 -2.76 -59.00 -20.50
N SER A 278 -1.56 -58.93 -19.90
CA SER A 278 -0.40 -59.61 -20.49
C SER A 278 -0.74 -61.09 -20.63
N PRO A 279 -0.62 -61.69 -21.83
CA PRO A 279 -0.79 -63.13 -21.96
C PRO A 279 0.17 -63.80 -20.97
N LYS A 280 -0.37 -64.65 -20.07
CA LYS A 280 0.49 -65.52 -19.26
C LYS A 280 1.41 -66.26 -20.23
N PRO A 281 2.71 -66.43 -19.90
CA PRO A 281 3.65 -67.13 -20.77
C PRO A 281 3.21 -68.60 -20.87
N ALA A 282 2.37 -68.90 -21.86
CA ALA A 282 2.00 -70.23 -22.25
C ALA A 282 2.92 -70.64 -23.40
N GLU A 283 3.58 -71.76 -23.13
CA GLU A 283 4.35 -72.65 -23.99
C GLU A 283 4.53 -72.26 -25.46
N ALA A 284 5.82 -72.17 -25.80
CA ALA A 284 6.43 -72.05 -27.10
C ALA A 284 5.65 -72.75 -28.24
N GLY A 285 5.30 -71.98 -29.27
CA GLY A 285 5.06 -72.54 -30.60
C GLY A 285 3.89 -71.95 -31.39
N ALA A 286 3.82 -70.63 -31.61
CA ALA A 286 3.09 -70.04 -32.74
C ALA A 286 3.51 -68.57 -32.94
N ALA A 287 3.52 -68.11 -34.19
CA ALA A 287 4.01 -66.82 -34.67
C ALA A 287 3.83 -65.64 -33.68
N ALA A 288 4.95 -64.94 -33.42
CA ALA A 288 5.07 -63.85 -32.46
C ALA A 288 4.07 -62.71 -32.76
N LYS A 289 2.89 -62.77 -32.12
CA LYS A 289 2.03 -61.61 -31.97
C LYS A 289 2.79 -60.61 -31.09
N VAL A 290 3.18 -59.48 -31.67
CA VAL A 290 3.87 -58.39 -30.97
C VAL A 290 3.02 -58.00 -29.77
N ASP A 291 3.64 -57.95 -28.59
CA ASP A 291 2.96 -57.58 -27.36
C ASP A 291 2.30 -56.20 -27.55
N PRO A 292 0.98 -56.04 -27.33
CA PRO A 292 0.27 -54.77 -27.46
C PRO A 292 0.94 -53.63 -26.69
N LYS A 293 1.64 -53.93 -25.59
CA LYS A 293 2.42 -52.95 -24.82
C LYS A 293 3.65 -52.45 -25.60
N GLN A 294 4.30 -53.31 -26.36
CA GLN A 294 5.42 -52.94 -27.22
C GLN A 294 4.94 -52.11 -28.41
N GLN A 295 3.82 -52.48 -29.04
CA GLN A 295 3.22 -51.68 -30.12
C GLN A 295 2.85 -50.27 -29.63
N LEU A 296 2.16 -50.17 -28.48
CA LEU A 296 1.81 -48.88 -27.89
C LEU A 296 3.05 -48.01 -27.62
N THR A 297 4.12 -48.62 -27.09
CA THR A 297 5.38 -47.91 -26.82
C THR A 297 6.01 -47.36 -28.11
N GLN A 298 6.01 -48.13 -29.20
CA GLN A 298 6.52 -47.70 -30.50
C GLN A 298 5.68 -46.56 -31.08
N LEU A 299 4.36 -46.62 -31.00
CA LEU A 299 3.47 -45.56 -31.47
C LEU A 299 3.69 -44.25 -30.69
N VAL A 300 3.84 -44.32 -29.36
CA VAL A 300 4.16 -43.14 -28.53
C VAL A 300 5.50 -42.52 -28.92
N GLN A 301 6.52 -43.34 -29.18
CA GLN A 301 7.82 -42.85 -29.66
C GLN A 301 7.69 -42.16 -31.03
N LYS A 302 6.91 -42.72 -31.95
CA LYS A 302 6.62 -42.09 -33.26
C LYS A 302 5.94 -40.73 -33.11
N VAL A 303 4.92 -40.61 -32.25
CA VAL A 303 4.26 -39.32 -31.94
C VAL A 303 5.31 -38.29 -31.47
N GLY A 304 6.19 -38.71 -30.55
CA GLY A 304 7.26 -37.86 -30.04
C GLY A 304 8.29 -37.46 -31.10
N ASN A 305 8.59 -38.33 -32.06
CA ASN A 305 9.51 -38.04 -33.17
C ASN A 305 8.90 -37.03 -34.14
N VAL A 306 7.65 -37.26 -34.58
CA VAL A 306 6.94 -36.33 -35.48
C VAL A 306 6.87 -34.93 -34.87
N LYS A 307 6.52 -34.82 -33.58
CA LYS A 307 6.50 -33.53 -32.87
C LYS A 307 7.87 -32.85 -32.83
N ARG A 308 8.93 -33.60 -32.51
CA ARG A 308 10.29 -33.04 -32.43
C ARG A 308 10.80 -32.58 -33.80
N GLU A 309 10.60 -33.38 -34.85
CA GLU A 309 11.01 -33.04 -36.21
C GLU A 309 10.22 -31.84 -36.74
N THR A 310 8.90 -31.79 -36.51
CA THR A 310 8.06 -30.65 -36.87
C THR A 310 8.56 -29.38 -36.19
N ALA A 311 8.79 -29.41 -34.87
CA ALA A 311 9.30 -28.26 -34.14
C ALA A 311 10.67 -27.79 -34.65
N ALA A 312 11.58 -28.71 -34.96
CA ALA A 312 12.91 -28.39 -35.49
C ALA A 312 12.82 -27.73 -36.88
N LEU A 313 11.94 -28.21 -37.76
CA LEU A 313 11.74 -27.64 -39.09
C LEU A 313 11.03 -26.29 -39.05
N VAL A 314 10.05 -26.10 -38.16
CA VAL A 314 9.40 -24.79 -37.93
C VAL A 314 10.43 -23.77 -37.44
N ASP A 315 11.29 -24.12 -36.48
CA ASP A 315 12.36 -23.24 -35.99
C ASP A 315 13.38 -22.91 -37.11
N LYS A 316 13.80 -23.91 -37.88
CA LYS A 316 14.69 -23.70 -39.04
C LYS A 316 14.05 -22.75 -40.07
N ALA A 317 12.80 -22.98 -40.43
CA ALA A 317 12.07 -22.13 -41.37
C ALA A 317 11.90 -20.69 -40.84
N ALA A 318 11.62 -20.52 -39.55
CA ALA A 318 11.54 -19.20 -38.92
C ALA A 318 12.88 -18.44 -38.97
N LYS A 319 14.00 -19.13 -38.70
CA LYS A 319 15.35 -18.55 -38.82
C LYS A 319 15.67 -18.17 -40.26
N THR A 320 15.38 -19.04 -41.22
CA THR A 320 15.57 -18.74 -42.65
C THR A 320 14.70 -17.57 -43.10
N LYS A 321 13.44 -17.50 -42.66
CA LYS A 321 12.54 -16.37 -42.93
C LYS A 321 13.17 -15.06 -42.46
N THR A 322 13.64 -15.01 -41.21
CA THR A 322 14.26 -13.80 -40.64
C THR A 322 15.51 -13.39 -41.42
N ALA A 323 16.34 -14.34 -41.83
CA ALA A 323 17.54 -14.07 -42.62
C ALA A 323 17.19 -13.51 -44.02
N LEU A 324 16.25 -14.15 -44.73
CA LEU A 324 15.78 -13.71 -46.03
C LEU A 324 15.07 -12.35 -45.97
N HIS A 325 14.21 -12.15 -44.96
CA HIS A 325 13.52 -10.88 -44.75
C HIS A 325 14.52 -9.75 -44.47
N THR A 326 15.53 -9.98 -43.61
CA THR A 326 16.59 -8.99 -43.36
C THR A 326 17.35 -8.66 -44.64
N ARG A 327 17.67 -9.67 -45.46
CA ARG A 327 18.38 -9.48 -46.74
C ARG A 327 17.53 -8.73 -47.76
N ALA A 328 16.25 -9.08 -47.92
CA ALA A 328 15.33 -8.43 -48.83
C ALA A 328 15.07 -6.96 -48.41
N ALA A 329 14.88 -6.72 -47.12
CA ALA A 329 14.75 -5.37 -46.56
C ALA A 329 16.02 -4.54 -46.80
N ALA A 330 17.21 -5.11 -46.54
CA ALA A 330 18.49 -4.42 -46.79
C ALA A 330 18.67 -4.07 -48.28
N LYS A 331 18.28 -4.95 -49.21
CA LYS A 331 18.30 -4.65 -50.66
C LYS A 331 17.35 -3.52 -51.04
N GLU A 332 16.16 -3.48 -50.43
CA GLU A 332 15.20 -2.42 -50.70
C GLU A 332 15.66 -1.08 -50.12
N GLU A 333 16.24 -1.08 -48.91
CA GLU A 333 16.89 0.10 -48.34
C GLU A 333 18.07 0.57 -49.20
N GLU A 334 18.92 -0.35 -49.69
CA GLU A 334 20.02 -0.03 -50.60
C GLU A 334 19.50 0.65 -51.88
N LYS A 335 18.43 0.13 -52.49
CA LYS A 335 17.77 0.77 -53.64
C LYS A 335 17.23 2.15 -53.32
N GLN A 336 16.63 2.35 -52.14
CA GLN A 336 16.13 3.66 -51.71
C GLN A 336 17.28 4.65 -51.50
N VAL A 337 18.36 4.22 -50.84
CA VAL A 337 19.55 5.05 -50.67
C VAL A 337 20.18 5.39 -52.02
N GLU A 338 20.23 4.43 -52.96
CA GLU A 338 20.75 4.63 -54.31
C GLU A 338 19.87 5.60 -55.11
N ALA A 339 18.55 5.51 -54.97
CA ALA A 339 17.61 6.44 -55.60
C ALA A 339 17.79 7.87 -55.08
N VAL A 340 17.98 8.03 -53.77
CA VAL A 340 18.29 9.34 -53.16
C VAL A 340 19.67 9.83 -53.63
N PHE A 341 20.67 8.97 -53.70
CA PHE A 341 22.00 9.32 -54.20
C PHE A 341 21.93 9.83 -55.65
N LYS A 342 21.30 9.07 -56.55
CA LYS A 342 21.08 9.43 -57.97
C LYS A 342 20.26 10.72 -58.14
N LYS A 343 19.32 11.01 -57.23
CA LYS A 343 18.53 12.25 -57.25
C LYS A 343 19.41 13.50 -57.07
N TYR A 344 20.52 13.41 -56.33
CA TYR A 344 21.39 14.54 -56.02
C TYR A 344 22.71 14.56 -56.81
N ASP A 345 23.12 13.45 -57.42
CA ASP A 345 24.22 13.34 -58.40
C ASP A 345 23.76 13.90 -59.77
N LYS A 346 23.89 15.22 -59.96
CA LYS A 346 23.34 15.90 -61.16
C LYS A 346 24.22 15.74 -62.39
N ASN A 347 25.51 15.52 -62.19
CA ASN A 347 26.49 15.29 -63.25
C ASN A 347 26.65 13.80 -63.61
N ALA A 348 25.98 12.90 -62.89
CA ALA A 348 26.01 11.45 -63.10
C ALA A 348 27.43 10.86 -63.07
N ASP A 349 28.32 11.45 -62.26
CA ASP A 349 29.70 11.00 -62.11
C ASP A 349 29.85 9.92 -61.01
N LYS A 350 28.72 9.51 -60.40
CA LYS A 350 28.64 8.57 -59.27
C LYS A 350 29.27 9.10 -57.98
N MET A 351 29.43 10.41 -57.88
CA MET A 351 29.97 11.12 -56.72
C MET A 351 29.10 12.35 -56.40
N LEU A 352 28.96 12.69 -55.11
CA LEU A 352 28.35 13.94 -54.73
C LEU A 352 29.42 14.98 -54.45
N SER A 353 29.42 16.07 -55.22
CA SER A 353 30.24 17.25 -54.96
C SER A 353 29.81 17.99 -53.69
N LYS A 354 30.64 18.90 -53.15
CA LYS A 354 30.29 19.73 -51.97
C LYS A 354 28.93 20.42 -52.12
N LYS A 355 28.65 20.94 -53.32
CA LYS A 355 27.40 21.65 -53.63
C LYS A 355 26.20 20.72 -53.71
N GLU A 356 26.39 19.49 -54.19
CA GLU A 356 25.33 18.48 -54.24
C GLU A 356 25.02 17.93 -52.85
N LEU A 357 26.03 17.75 -52.00
CA LEU A 357 25.83 17.39 -50.60
C LEU A 357 25.10 18.48 -49.80
N GLN A 358 25.41 19.76 -50.08
CA GLN A 358 24.63 20.90 -49.56
C GLN A 358 23.17 20.84 -50.01
N ASN A 359 22.92 20.57 -51.29
CA ASN A 359 21.57 20.44 -51.83
C ASN A 359 20.83 19.24 -51.22
N TYR A 360 21.50 18.12 -50.98
CA TYR A 360 20.96 16.96 -50.28
C TYR A 360 20.52 17.32 -48.86
N ALA A 361 21.39 17.96 -48.09
CA ALA A 361 21.07 18.37 -46.72
C ALA A 361 19.91 19.37 -46.66
N GLN A 362 19.87 20.31 -47.61
CA GLN A 362 18.79 21.29 -47.71
C GLN A 362 17.48 20.66 -48.21
N GLY A 363 17.54 19.77 -49.20
CA GLY A 363 16.37 19.14 -49.82
C GLY A 363 15.69 18.13 -48.90
N GLU A 364 16.46 17.22 -48.31
CA GLU A 364 15.92 16.14 -47.48
C GLU A 364 15.63 16.61 -46.05
N PHE A 365 16.42 17.55 -45.50
CA PHE A 365 16.32 17.92 -44.09
C PHE A 365 16.01 19.39 -43.83
N LYS A 366 15.86 20.22 -44.87
CA LYS A 366 15.70 21.68 -44.75
C LYS A 366 16.81 22.32 -43.91
N PHE A 367 18.00 21.72 -43.95
CA PHE A 367 19.15 22.11 -43.14
C PHE A 367 20.20 22.78 -44.02
N ALA A 368 20.41 24.07 -43.78
CA ALA A 368 21.47 24.84 -44.43
C ALA A 368 22.80 24.52 -43.74
N MET A 369 23.52 23.55 -44.28
CA MET A 369 24.75 23.07 -43.66
C MET A 369 25.84 24.16 -43.63
N PRO A 370 26.42 24.48 -42.46
CA PRO A 370 27.52 25.43 -42.37
C PRO A 370 28.74 24.97 -43.18
N GLN A 371 29.44 25.92 -43.79
CA GLN A 371 30.64 25.62 -44.59
C GLN A 371 31.71 24.89 -43.77
N THR A 372 31.84 25.25 -42.49
CA THR A 372 32.74 24.58 -41.54
C THR A 372 32.43 23.09 -41.37
N THR A 373 31.15 22.70 -41.30
CA THR A 373 30.74 21.28 -41.22
C THR A 373 31.05 20.55 -42.51
N ILE A 374 30.84 21.19 -43.66
CA ILE A 374 31.15 20.62 -44.98
C ILE A 374 32.65 20.40 -45.12
N ASP A 375 33.47 21.34 -44.65
CA ASP A 375 34.91 21.21 -44.74
C ASP A 375 35.44 20.10 -43.83
N VAL A 376 34.84 19.86 -42.65
CA VAL A 376 35.14 18.70 -41.80
C VAL A 376 34.73 17.38 -42.46
N ILE A 377 33.54 17.31 -43.09
CA ILE A 377 33.15 16.15 -43.91
C ILE A 377 34.19 15.93 -44.99
N TRP A 378 34.57 16.99 -45.69
CA TRP A 378 35.50 16.90 -46.80
C TRP A 378 36.89 16.52 -46.33
N GLU A 379 37.37 16.98 -45.17
CA GLU A 379 38.67 16.60 -44.60
C GLU A 379 38.71 15.10 -44.26
N HIS A 380 37.70 14.60 -43.55
CA HIS A 380 37.61 13.18 -43.20
C HIS A 380 37.36 12.28 -44.43
N HIS A 381 36.60 12.74 -45.42
CA HIS A 381 36.41 12.01 -46.66
C HIS A 381 37.61 12.14 -47.60
N THR A 382 38.33 13.27 -47.64
CA THR A 382 39.51 13.45 -48.52
C THR A 382 40.70 12.63 -48.06
N GLU A 383 40.87 12.33 -46.77
CA GLU A 383 41.89 11.37 -46.34
C GLU A 383 41.63 9.95 -46.92
N TYR A 384 40.35 9.58 -47.07
CA TYR A 384 39.92 8.37 -47.75
C TYR A 384 40.04 8.49 -49.28
N SER A 385 39.62 9.62 -49.83
CA SER A 385 39.57 9.93 -51.26
C SER A 385 40.95 10.13 -51.89
N SER A 386 41.90 10.70 -51.15
CA SER A 386 43.29 10.93 -51.60
C SER A 386 44.05 9.63 -51.83
N LYS A 387 43.63 8.53 -51.18
CA LYS A 387 44.16 7.18 -51.43
C LYS A 387 43.64 6.57 -52.74
N HIS A 388 42.51 7.07 -53.25
CA HIS A 388 41.82 6.54 -54.43
C HIS A 388 41.76 7.52 -55.62
N GLY A 389 42.27 8.75 -55.47
CA GLY A 389 42.27 9.77 -56.52
C GLY A 389 40.89 10.36 -56.83
N GLU A 390 39.91 10.14 -55.96
CA GLU A 390 38.53 10.58 -56.16
C GLU A 390 38.32 11.97 -55.52
N SER A 391 37.34 12.76 -55.98
CA SER A 391 37.05 14.09 -55.43
C SER A 391 35.55 14.30 -55.19
N GLY A 392 34.93 13.39 -54.42
CA GLY A 392 33.53 13.49 -54.02
C GLY A 392 33.09 12.36 -53.09
N VAL A 393 31.83 12.43 -52.61
CA VAL A 393 31.25 11.37 -51.79
C VAL A 393 30.66 10.29 -52.71
N THR A 394 31.26 9.11 -52.74
CA THR A 394 30.74 7.96 -53.48
C THR A 394 29.54 7.33 -52.79
N MET A 395 28.77 6.52 -53.51
CA MET A 395 27.65 5.76 -52.94
C MET A 395 28.05 4.93 -51.71
N ALA A 396 29.23 4.30 -51.74
CA ALA A 396 29.76 3.51 -50.62
C ALA A 396 30.05 4.35 -49.36
N THR A 397 30.35 5.63 -49.53
CA THR A 397 30.68 6.56 -48.43
C THR A 397 29.52 7.51 -48.10
N PHE A 398 28.40 7.42 -48.82
CA PHE A 398 27.25 8.29 -48.65
C PHE A 398 26.60 8.15 -47.27
N GLU A 399 26.59 6.95 -46.68
CA GLU A 399 26.09 6.73 -45.33
C GLU A 399 26.85 7.54 -44.27
N LEU A 400 28.18 7.60 -44.39
CA LEU A 400 29.00 8.43 -43.49
C LEU A 400 28.64 9.92 -43.66
N ALA A 401 28.43 10.38 -44.89
CA ALA A 401 27.97 11.74 -45.14
C ALA A 401 26.58 12.00 -44.51
N LYS A 402 25.65 11.05 -44.55
CA LYS A 402 24.35 11.13 -43.85
C LYS A 402 24.52 11.30 -42.34
N VAL A 403 25.44 10.53 -41.73
CA VAL A 403 25.75 10.62 -40.30
C VAL A 403 26.26 12.02 -39.95
N VAL A 404 27.20 12.57 -40.72
CA VAL A 404 27.74 13.91 -40.41
C VAL A 404 26.69 15.01 -40.63
N VAL A 405 25.82 14.88 -41.64
CA VAL A 405 24.64 15.78 -41.79
C VAL A 405 23.75 15.70 -40.54
N GLY A 406 23.53 14.49 -40.02
CA GLY A 406 22.79 14.25 -38.78
C GLY A 406 23.42 14.95 -37.58
N ILE A 407 24.74 14.82 -37.40
CA ILE A 407 25.50 15.50 -36.34
C ILE A 407 25.38 17.02 -36.47
N GLY A 408 25.53 17.57 -37.67
CA GLY A 408 25.40 19.02 -37.92
C GLY A 408 24.02 19.57 -37.51
N ARG A 409 22.94 18.84 -37.81
CA ARG A 409 21.58 19.20 -37.40
C ARG A 409 21.39 19.19 -35.90
N GLU A 410 21.95 18.20 -35.23
CA GLU A 410 21.83 18.08 -33.77
C GLU A 410 22.63 19.16 -33.06
N LEU A 411 23.81 19.53 -33.56
CA LEU A 411 24.59 20.66 -33.05
C LEU A 411 23.82 21.99 -33.16
N GLU A 412 23.11 22.25 -34.26
CA GLU A 412 22.29 23.47 -34.39
C GLU A 412 21.11 23.47 -33.40
N ARG A 413 20.43 22.33 -33.22
CA ARG A 413 19.36 22.18 -32.22
C ARG A 413 19.88 22.35 -30.80
N ASP A 414 21.06 21.84 -30.51
CA ASP A 414 21.73 22.01 -29.22
C ASP A 414 22.07 23.48 -28.95
N GLN A 415 22.59 24.20 -29.94
CA GLN A 415 22.83 25.63 -29.81
C GLN A 415 21.54 26.40 -29.51
N LYS A 416 20.43 26.10 -30.20
CA LYS A 416 19.12 26.72 -29.93
C LYS A 416 18.60 26.36 -28.53
N ARG A 417 18.74 25.11 -28.10
CA ARG A 417 18.37 24.67 -26.73
C ARG A 417 19.22 25.37 -25.66
N ARG A 418 20.52 25.54 -25.89
CA ARG A 418 21.42 26.26 -24.97
C ARG A 418 21.05 27.74 -24.90
N ALA A 419 20.88 28.40 -26.04
CA ALA A 419 20.47 29.81 -26.08
C ALA A 419 19.12 30.03 -25.38
N HIS A 420 18.15 29.14 -25.57
CA HIS A 420 16.87 29.21 -24.86
C HIS A 420 17.03 29.03 -23.35
N LYS A 421 17.84 28.06 -22.91
CA LYS A 421 18.12 27.83 -21.48
C LYS A 421 18.82 29.02 -20.85
N GLU A 422 19.82 29.59 -21.52
CA GLU A 422 20.54 30.77 -21.07
C GLU A 422 19.62 31.99 -20.98
N ALA A 423 18.73 32.20 -21.96
CA ALA A 423 17.73 33.26 -21.93
C ALA A 423 16.73 33.08 -20.78
N ALA A 424 16.19 31.86 -20.60
CA ALA A 424 15.28 31.53 -19.51
C ALA A 424 15.95 31.69 -18.13
N GLN A 425 17.22 31.30 -18.01
CA GLN A 425 17.98 31.47 -16.78
C GLN A 425 18.22 32.96 -16.45
N LYS A 426 18.62 33.76 -17.44
CA LYS A 426 18.76 35.21 -17.26
C LYS A 426 17.44 35.86 -16.84
N ARG A 427 16.33 35.48 -17.49
CA ARG A 427 15.00 35.97 -17.12
C ARG A 427 14.62 35.58 -15.70
N LEU A 428 14.90 34.35 -15.29
CA LEU A 428 14.67 33.89 -13.93
C LEU A 428 15.51 34.66 -12.90
N GLU A 429 16.79 34.93 -13.20
CA GLU A 429 17.68 35.72 -12.34
C GLU A 429 17.20 37.17 -12.19
N GLU A 430 16.77 37.81 -13.27
CA GLU A 430 16.12 39.14 -13.25
C GLU A 430 14.87 39.14 -12.36
N MET A 431 13.99 38.16 -12.55
CA MET A 431 12.76 38.03 -11.74
C MET A 431 13.06 37.75 -10.27
N LYS A 432 14.12 36.99 -9.94
CA LYS A 432 14.59 36.80 -8.56
C LYS A 432 15.07 38.12 -7.95
N ALA A 433 15.81 38.94 -8.71
CA ALA A 433 16.28 40.24 -8.24
C ALA A 433 15.11 41.21 -7.98
N GLU A 434 14.14 41.30 -8.89
CA GLU A 434 12.92 42.11 -8.68
C GLU A 434 12.13 41.64 -7.46
N THR A 435 11.99 40.32 -7.30
CA THR A 435 11.31 39.72 -6.16
C THR A 435 12.05 39.99 -4.85
N ALA A 436 13.40 39.97 -4.85
CA ALA A 436 14.21 40.29 -3.68
C ALA A 436 14.00 41.74 -3.20
N GLU A 437 13.92 42.71 -4.12
CA GLU A 437 13.61 44.10 -3.77
C GLU A 437 12.19 44.25 -3.20
N ARG A 438 11.21 43.50 -3.72
CA ARG A 438 9.85 43.46 -3.13
C ARG A 438 9.87 42.86 -1.71
N ILE A 439 10.61 41.78 -1.49
CA ILE A 439 10.79 41.15 -0.17
C ILE A 439 11.41 42.16 0.81
N LYS A 440 12.43 42.90 0.40
CA LYS A 440 13.09 43.92 1.24
C LYS A 440 12.10 45.00 1.70
N ARG A 441 11.29 45.54 0.80
CA ARG A 441 10.26 46.54 1.16
C ARG A 441 9.20 45.97 2.12
N ALA A 442 8.82 44.71 1.94
CA ALA A 442 7.89 44.04 2.86
C ALA A 442 8.55 43.80 4.24
N ALA A 443 9.84 43.44 4.27
CA ALA A 443 10.60 43.26 5.50
C ALA A 443 10.73 44.56 6.33
N GLU A 444 10.89 45.72 5.68
CA GLU A 444 10.89 47.03 6.34
C GLU A 444 9.55 47.29 7.05
N ALA A 445 8.42 47.02 6.38
CA ALA A 445 7.09 47.15 6.98
C ALA A 445 6.89 46.21 8.19
N VAL A 446 7.45 44.99 8.14
CA VAL A 446 7.45 44.07 9.30
C VAL A 446 8.26 44.65 10.46
N SER A 447 9.39 45.32 10.19
CA SER A 447 10.21 45.95 11.23
C SER A 447 9.48 47.14 11.89
N GLU A 448 8.80 47.98 11.11
CA GLU A 448 7.99 49.08 11.63
C GLU A 448 6.83 48.58 12.51
N ALA A 449 6.15 47.52 12.06
CA ALA A 449 5.10 46.87 12.84
C ALA A 449 5.63 46.32 14.18
N ASP A 450 6.80 45.67 14.19
CA ASP A 450 7.42 45.13 15.41
C ASP A 450 7.71 46.22 16.45
N GLN A 451 8.19 47.38 16.00
CA GLN A 451 8.46 48.52 16.86
C GLN A 451 7.16 49.08 17.45
N ALA A 452 6.09 49.17 16.65
CA ALA A 452 4.78 49.62 17.13
C ALA A 452 4.18 48.66 18.17
N VAL A 453 4.28 47.33 17.93
CA VAL A 453 3.85 46.32 18.90
C VAL A 453 4.66 46.40 20.19
N SER A 454 5.97 46.62 20.10
CA SER A 454 6.82 46.74 21.28
C SER A 454 6.46 47.94 22.15
N LYS A 455 6.19 49.10 21.53
CA LYS A 455 5.66 50.29 22.24
C LYS A 455 4.33 49.99 22.92
N ALA A 456 3.39 49.36 22.21
CA ALA A 456 2.10 48.98 22.78
C ALA A 456 2.25 48.04 23.98
N GLU A 457 3.16 47.05 23.92
CA GLU A 457 3.45 46.16 25.04
C GLU A 457 4.07 46.88 26.24
N ASP A 458 4.96 47.85 26.02
CA ASP A 458 5.58 48.60 27.11
C ASP A 458 4.57 49.51 27.82
N ASP A 459 3.62 50.10 27.09
CA ASP A 459 2.57 50.96 27.65
C ASP A 459 1.50 50.18 28.44
N VAL A 460 1.21 48.91 28.08
CA VAL A 460 0.23 48.09 28.82
C VAL A 460 0.78 47.45 30.09
N LYS A 461 2.09 47.19 30.18
CA LYS A 461 2.72 46.57 31.37
C LYS A 461 2.40 47.29 32.69
N PRO A 462 2.51 48.64 32.81
CA PRO A 462 2.27 49.33 34.07
C PRO A 462 0.78 49.44 34.44
N LEU A 463 -0.17 49.06 33.58
CA LEU A 463 -1.61 49.27 33.81
C LEU A 463 -2.11 48.67 35.12
N GLN A 464 -1.71 47.44 35.45
CA GLN A 464 -2.16 46.74 36.66
C GLN A 464 -1.68 47.40 37.95
N VAL A 465 -0.51 48.06 37.92
CA VAL A 465 0.04 48.76 39.07
C VAL A 465 -0.56 50.16 39.17
N LYS A 466 -0.65 50.88 38.04
CA LYS A 466 -1.21 52.23 37.97
C LYS A 466 -2.69 52.29 38.34
N SER A 467 -3.49 51.25 38.04
CA SER A 467 -4.93 51.21 38.33
C SER A 467 -5.27 51.41 39.82
N LYS A 468 -4.37 50.97 40.72
CA LYS A 468 -4.57 51.11 42.17
C LYS A 468 -4.55 52.58 42.61
N GLY A 469 -3.66 53.39 42.03
CA GLY A 469 -3.44 54.78 42.42
C GLY A 469 -4.22 55.83 41.63
N MET A 470 -4.58 55.56 40.37
CA MET A 470 -5.20 56.57 39.49
C MET A 470 -6.67 56.82 39.80
N ARG A 471 -7.16 58.05 39.58
CA ARG A 471 -8.60 58.36 39.66
C ARG A 471 -9.35 57.79 38.45
N VAL A 472 -10.64 57.48 38.60
CA VAL A 472 -11.45 56.89 37.50
C VAL A 472 -11.42 57.72 36.22
N ALA A 473 -11.45 59.05 36.32
CA ALA A 473 -11.37 59.93 35.16
C ALA A 473 -10.03 59.78 34.41
N GLU A 474 -8.91 59.78 35.14
CA GLU A 474 -7.56 59.61 34.58
C GLU A 474 -7.39 58.21 33.97
N MET A 475 -7.92 57.17 34.63
CA MET A 475 -7.86 55.81 34.08
C MET A 475 -8.63 55.70 32.76
N LYS A 476 -9.76 56.39 32.59
CA LYS A 476 -10.51 56.38 31.32
C LYS A 476 -9.73 57.04 30.17
N THR A 477 -9.11 58.19 30.43
CA THR A 477 -8.28 58.87 29.42
C THR A 477 -7.10 58.00 29.02
N TYR A 478 -6.38 57.47 30.00
CA TYR A 478 -5.22 56.60 29.77
C TYR A 478 -5.60 55.30 29.04
N ALA A 479 -6.77 54.75 29.34
CA ALA A 479 -7.32 53.60 28.64
C ALA A 479 -7.60 53.86 27.15
N THR A 480 -8.05 55.08 26.83
CA THR A 480 -8.34 55.48 25.45
C THR A 480 -7.04 55.65 24.66
N GLU A 481 -6.07 56.36 25.22
CA GLU A 481 -4.74 56.58 24.60
C GLU A 481 -4.02 55.27 24.29
N ILE A 482 -3.97 54.34 25.26
CA ILE A 482 -3.33 53.03 25.06
C ILE A 482 -4.14 52.17 24.06
N GLY A 483 -5.47 52.26 24.09
CA GLY A 483 -6.34 51.62 23.11
C GLY A 483 -6.00 52.04 21.68
N GLU A 484 -5.77 53.34 21.44
CA GLU A 484 -5.36 53.87 20.14
C GLU A 484 -3.96 53.40 19.72
N ILE A 485 -3.02 53.25 20.67
CA ILE A 485 -1.67 52.72 20.40
C ILE A 485 -1.75 51.24 19.97
N ILE A 486 -2.53 50.42 20.70
CA ILE A 486 -2.75 49.01 20.35
C ILE A 486 -3.44 48.89 18.99
N ALA A 487 -4.45 49.73 18.72
CA ALA A 487 -5.17 49.72 17.44
C ALA A 487 -4.23 50.07 16.27
N ARG A 488 -3.40 51.12 16.41
CA ARG A 488 -2.40 51.48 15.40
C ARG A 488 -1.39 50.35 15.16
N ALA A 489 -0.89 49.73 16.22
CA ALA A 489 0.01 48.58 16.10
C ALA A 489 -0.67 47.42 15.33
N GLY A 490 -1.94 47.14 15.59
CA GLY A 490 -2.74 46.17 14.84
C GLY A 490 -2.87 46.50 13.36
N THR A 491 -3.14 47.76 13.01
CA THR A 491 -3.22 48.18 11.60
C THR A 491 -1.90 48.02 10.85
N LEU A 492 -0.76 48.30 11.50
CA LEU A 492 0.56 48.14 10.90
C LEU A 492 0.92 46.66 10.69
N VAL A 493 0.60 45.79 11.64
CA VAL A 493 0.80 44.34 11.49
C VAL A 493 -0.04 43.79 10.33
N ALA A 494 -1.31 44.19 10.22
CA ALA A 494 -2.19 43.78 9.12
C ALA A 494 -1.65 44.26 7.76
N ALA A 495 -1.20 45.51 7.65
CA ALA A 495 -0.62 46.04 6.42
C ALA A 495 0.70 45.35 6.04
N ALA A 496 1.55 45.02 7.02
CA ALA A 496 2.77 44.26 6.79
C ALA A 496 2.46 42.82 6.33
N GLN A 497 1.43 42.19 6.89
CA GLN A 497 0.98 40.88 6.46
C GLN A 497 0.46 40.88 5.01
N GLU A 498 -0.38 41.86 4.65
CA GLU A 498 -0.88 42.00 3.28
C GLU A 498 0.26 42.17 2.26
N LYS A 499 1.26 43.00 2.58
CA LYS A 499 2.46 43.16 1.73
C LYS A 499 3.22 41.84 1.56
N MET A 500 3.35 41.04 2.61
CA MET A 500 4.02 39.74 2.57
C MET A 500 3.25 38.70 1.75
N ASP A 501 1.92 38.65 1.89
CA ASP A 501 1.07 37.74 1.12
C ASP A 501 1.00 38.12 -0.37
N GLY A 502 1.03 39.42 -0.67
CA GLY A 502 1.10 39.96 -2.03
C GLY A 502 2.37 39.59 -2.81
N LEU A 503 3.45 39.15 -2.15
CA LEU A 503 4.68 38.71 -2.82
C LEU A 503 4.49 37.48 -3.71
N LYS A 504 3.45 36.69 -3.45
CA LYS A 504 3.11 35.49 -4.24
C LYS A 504 2.32 35.82 -5.51
N GLN A 505 1.85 37.05 -5.65
CA GLN A 505 1.05 37.51 -6.80
C GLN A 505 1.94 38.13 -7.88
N GLY A 506 1.53 37.96 -9.14
CA GLY A 506 2.22 38.53 -10.31
C GLY A 506 3.46 37.76 -10.77
N ILE A 507 3.63 36.51 -10.34
CA ILE A 507 4.72 35.64 -10.78
C ILE A 507 4.33 34.99 -12.12
N GLU A 508 5.20 35.09 -13.12
CA GLU A 508 5.03 34.43 -14.42
C GLU A 508 4.86 32.90 -14.25
N GLU A 509 3.87 32.31 -14.93
CA GLU A 509 3.53 30.89 -14.76
C GLU A 509 4.71 29.95 -15.09
N GLU A 510 5.57 30.31 -16.06
CA GLU A 510 6.74 29.52 -16.45
C GLU A 510 7.76 29.35 -15.30
N TYR A 511 7.89 30.36 -14.43
CA TYR A 511 8.87 30.39 -13.33
C TYR A 511 8.24 30.29 -11.94
N LYS A 512 6.92 30.03 -11.89
CA LYS A 512 6.12 30.11 -10.67
C LYS A 512 6.62 29.20 -9.55
N ALA A 513 6.98 27.95 -9.87
CA ALA A 513 7.46 27.00 -8.87
C ALA A 513 8.77 27.46 -8.20
N GLU A 514 9.74 27.90 -9.00
CA GLU A 514 11.06 28.31 -8.52
C GLU A 514 11.01 29.64 -7.76
N LEU A 515 10.25 30.61 -8.27
CA LEU A 515 10.09 31.90 -7.61
C LEU A 515 9.26 31.79 -6.33
N LEU A 516 8.22 30.95 -6.27
CA LEU A 516 7.50 30.71 -5.02
C LEU A 516 8.37 30.01 -3.97
N ALA A 517 9.24 29.08 -4.37
CA ALA A 517 10.21 28.46 -3.47
C ALA A 517 11.21 29.50 -2.94
N TYR A 518 11.72 30.38 -3.81
CA TYR A 518 12.59 31.49 -3.42
C TYR A 518 11.90 32.44 -2.43
N VAL A 519 10.69 32.94 -2.76
CA VAL A 519 9.89 33.79 -1.86
C VAL A 519 9.65 33.11 -0.52
N SER A 520 9.25 31.84 -0.52
CA SER A 520 8.93 31.11 0.72
C SER A 520 10.15 30.96 1.63
N ASN A 521 11.34 30.74 1.05
CA ASN A 521 12.59 30.63 1.81
C ASN A 521 13.01 31.98 2.42
N GLU A 522 13.02 33.05 1.61
CA GLU A 522 13.43 34.39 2.05
C GLU A 522 12.45 35.01 3.05
N THR A 523 11.15 34.74 2.91
CA THR A 523 10.10 35.35 3.75
C THR A 523 9.84 34.61 5.06
N LYS A 524 10.34 33.38 5.24
CA LYS A 524 10.04 32.51 6.39
C LYS A 524 10.24 33.19 7.75
N MET A 525 11.35 33.91 7.91
CA MET A 525 11.66 34.61 9.16
C MET A 525 10.70 35.77 9.43
N HIS A 526 10.31 36.51 8.39
CA HIS A 526 9.39 37.64 8.51
C HIS A 526 7.97 37.18 8.83
N VAL A 527 7.49 36.11 8.17
CA VAL A 527 6.18 35.49 8.47
C VAL A 527 6.12 34.98 9.91
N SER A 528 7.20 34.34 10.40
CA SER A 528 7.29 33.90 11.80
C SER A 528 7.24 35.06 12.79
N LYS A 529 7.90 36.20 12.47
CA LYS A 529 7.82 37.43 13.28
C LYS A 529 6.41 37.98 13.33
N LEU A 530 5.72 38.09 12.19
CA LEU A 530 4.32 38.57 12.13
C LEU A 530 3.39 37.73 13.00
N GLY A 531 3.48 36.39 12.91
CA GLY A 531 2.66 35.51 13.76
C GLY A 531 2.90 35.69 15.26
N ARG A 532 4.12 36.07 15.68
CA ARG A 532 4.42 36.42 17.08
C ARG A 532 3.81 37.76 17.48
N MET A 533 3.83 38.75 16.59
CA MET A 533 3.24 40.08 16.83
C MET A 533 1.73 40.00 17.09
N ASP A 534 1.00 39.15 16.37
CA ASP A 534 -0.43 38.92 16.64
C ASP A 534 -0.67 38.42 18.07
N GLY A 535 0.15 37.48 18.53
CA GLY A 535 0.09 36.99 19.91
C GLY A 535 0.38 38.09 20.94
N ARG A 536 1.35 38.97 20.65
CA ARG A 536 1.71 40.13 21.49
C ARG A 536 0.57 41.14 21.56
N ILE A 537 -0.03 41.51 20.42
CA ILE A 537 -1.18 42.42 20.35
C ILE A 537 -2.37 41.85 21.12
N LYS A 538 -2.71 40.57 20.94
CA LYS A 538 -3.81 39.93 21.69
C LYS A 538 -3.59 39.99 23.20
N ARG A 539 -2.35 39.79 23.67
CA ARG A 539 -2.04 39.96 25.10
C ARG A 539 -2.21 41.40 25.56
N ALA A 540 -1.75 42.38 24.78
CA ALA A 540 -1.94 43.80 25.08
C ALA A 540 -3.43 44.18 25.14
N MET A 541 -4.24 43.71 24.20
CA MET A 541 -5.70 43.89 24.20
C MET A 541 -6.35 43.28 25.45
N ASN A 542 -5.93 42.07 25.87
CA ASN A 542 -6.46 41.44 27.07
C ASN A 542 -6.09 42.19 28.36
N LEU A 543 -4.86 42.72 28.46
CA LEU A 543 -4.46 43.57 29.58
C LEU A 543 -5.23 44.88 29.61
N MET A 544 -5.45 45.48 28.44
CA MET A 544 -6.26 46.68 28.27
C MET A 544 -7.73 46.45 28.69
N ALA A 545 -8.33 45.34 28.27
CA ALA A 545 -9.68 44.95 28.68
C ALA A 545 -9.80 44.79 30.21
N ARG A 546 -8.85 44.09 30.83
CA ARG A 546 -8.80 43.97 32.31
C ARG A 546 -8.67 45.33 33.00
N PHE A 547 -7.89 46.25 32.42
CA PHE A 547 -7.79 47.60 32.97
C PHE A 547 -9.12 48.37 32.87
N GLN A 548 -9.86 48.25 31.76
CA GLN A 548 -11.21 48.81 31.62
C GLN A 548 -12.22 48.20 32.60
N ASP A 549 -12.11 46.90 32.89
CA ASP A 549 -12.91 46.25 33.93
C ASP A 549 -12.60 46.86 35.31
N GLU A 550 -11.33 47.10 35.62
CA GLU A 550 -10.93 47.78 36.87
C GLU A 550 -11.42 49.23 36.92
N VAL A 551 -11.43 49.97 35.80
CA VAL A 551 -12.09 51.29 35.72
C VAL A 551 -13.55 51.19 36.12
N THR A 552 -14.25 50.19 35.60
CA THR A 552 -15.69 49.98 35.83
C THR A 552 -15.96 49.58 37.28
N LYS A 553 -15.16 48.67 37.85
CA LYS A 553 -15.24 48.27 39.26
C LYS A 553 -14.96 49.44 40.19
N LYS A 554 -13.91 50.24 39.92
CA LYS A 554 -13.54 51.40 40.73
C LYS A 554 -14.61 52.48 40.66
N ARG A 555 -15.15 52.77 39.47
CA ARG A 555 -16.31 53.66 39.30
C ARG A 555 -17.50 53.18 40.12
N ARG A 556 -17.83 51.88 40.07
CA ARG A 556 -18.92 51.31 40.87
C ARG A 556 -18.67 51.51 42.37
N SER A 557 -17.45 51.23 42.85
CA SER A 557 -17.09 51.45 44.25
C SER A 557 -17.17 52.92 44.66
N GLU A 558 -16.72 53.85 43.83
CA GLU A 558 -16.84 55.29 44.07
C GLU A 558 -18.32 55.72 44.12
N VAL A 559 -19.15 55.25 43.20
CA VAL A 559 -20.60 55.51 43.19
C VAL A 559 -21.27 54.93 44.43
N GLU A 560 -20.96 53.70 44.84
CA GLU A 560 -21.54 53.09 46.06
C GLU A 560 -21.10 53.83 47.34
N LYS A 561 -19.86 54.35 47.40
CA LYS A 561 -19.41 55.19 48.51
C LYS A 561 -20.20 56.51 48.57
N VAL A 562 -20.39 57.17 47.43
CA VAL A 562 -21.19 58.40 47.33
C VAL A 562 -22.64 58.11 47.68
N ARG A 563 -23.22 57.03 47.17
CA ARG A 563 -24.58 56.57 47.49
C ARG A 563 -24.75 56.33 48.99
N GLY A 564 -23.82 55.62 49.62
CA GLY A 564 -23.84 55.37 51.06
C GLY A 564 -23.74 56.67 51.88
N ALA A 565 -22.91 57.62 51.46
CA ALA A 565 -22.81 58.93 52.09
C ALA A 565 -24.09 59.76 51.92
N ALA A 566 -24.63 59.81 50.69
CA ALA A 566 -25.88 60.48 50.37
C ALA A 566 -27.06 59.90 51.17
N LEU A 567 -27.17 58.58 51.26
CA LEU A 567 -28.19 57.91 52.09
C LEU A 567 -28.05 58.25 53.58
N ARG A 568 -26.82 58.30 54.11
CA ARG A 568 -26.61 58.70 55.51
C ARG A 568 -27.03 60.15 55.75
N VAL A 569 -26.74 61.07 54.82
CA VAL A 569 -27.18 62.47 54.91
C VAL A 569 -28.71 62.58 54.80
N ALA A 570 -29.33 61.86 53.88
CA ALA A 570 -30.78 61.84 53.72
C ALA A 570 -31.49 61.31 54.97
N ARG A 571 -31.01 60.20 55.55
CA ARG A 571 -31.53 59.65 56.83
C ARG A 571 -31.31 60.59 58.00
N TYR A 572 -30.15 61.26 58.06
CA TYR A 572 -29.88 62.24 59.11
C TYR A 572 -30.86 63.42 59.03
N ALA A 573 -31.11 63.95 57.83
CA ALA A 573 -32.08 65.01 57.60
C ALA A 573 -33.51 64.56 57.96
N GLN A 574 -33.90 63.36 57.55
CA GLN A 574 -35.19 62.75 57.89
C GLN A 574 -35.40 62.67 59.41
N GLN A 575 -34.41 62.16 60.14
CA GLN A 575 -34.45 62.04 61.60
C GLN A 575 -34.46 63.40 62.29
N THR A 576 -33.58 64.32 61.88
CA THR A 576 -33.42 65.64 62.53
C THR A 576 -34.63 66.54 62.32
N GLN A 577 -35.33 66.37 61.20
CA GLN A 577 -36.52 67.15 60.84
C GLN A 577 -37.84 66.39 61.07
N GLU A 578 -37.78 65.18 61.65
CA GLU A 578 -38.94 64.30 61.89
C GLU A 578 -39.82 64.08 60.64
N LEU A 579 -39.20 63.96 59.46
CA LEU A 579 -39.90 63.79 58.19
C LEU A 579 -40.39 62.34 58.03
N SER A 580 -41.64 62.18 57.57
CA SER A 580 -42.11 60.89 57.05
C SER A 580 -41.37 60.50 55.76
N ASP A 581 -41.49 59.25 55.30
CA ASP A 581 -40.90 58.81 54.03
C ASP A 581 -41.47 59.61 52.85
N GLU A 582 -42.77 59.94 52.90
CA GLU A 582 -43.46 60.78 51.92
C GLU A 582 -42.97 62.23 51.96
N ASP A 583 -42.75 62.79 53.15
CA ASP A 583 -42.22 64.16 53.29
C ASP A 583 -40.76 64.24 52.80
N LEU A 584 -39.95 63.22 53.10
CA LEU A 584 -38.59 63.13 52.59
C LEU A 584 -38.59 63.01 51.06
N PHE A 585 -39.48 62.18 50.49
CA PHE A 585 -39.65 62.09 49.05
C PHE A 585 -40.10 63.44 48.45
N GLY A 586 -41.03 64.15 49.10
CA GLY A 586 -41.46 65.49 48.70
C GLY A 586 -40.34 66.53 48.70
N ARG A 587 -39.29 66.34 49.53
CA ARG A 587 -38.06 67.16 49.48
C ARG A 587 -37.19 66.86 48.27
N PHE A 588 -37.24 65.63 47.75
CA PHE A 588 -36.56 65.24 46.51
C PHE A 588 -37.39 65.52 45.24
N ASP A 589 -38.72 65.66 45.37
CA ASP A 589 -39.65 65.93 44.27
C ASP A 589 -40.32 67.30 44.46
N VAL A 590 -39.53 68.37 44.31
CA VAL A 590 -39.99 69.75 44.50
C VAL A 590 -41.15 70.11 43.56
N GLY A 591 -41.26 69.46 42.41
CA GLY A 591 -42.33 69.64 41.44
C GLY A 591 -43.61 68.85 41.73
N GLY A 592 -43.58 67.90 42.67
CA GLY A 592 -44.71 67.01 42.97
C GLY A 592 -45.15 66.15 41.78
N VAL A 593 -44.24 65.85 40.85
CA VAL A 593 -44.54 65.12 39.61
C VAL A 593 -44.46 63.60 39.79
N GLY A 594 -44.08 63.13 40.99
CA GLY A 594 -43.86 61.73 41.33
C GLY A 594 -42.54 61.18 40.80
N VAL A 595 -41.63 62.04 40.31
CA VAL A 595 -40.34 61.65 39.73
C VAL A 595 -39.26 62.62 40.20
N VAL A 596 -38.22 62.08 40.84
CA VAL A 596 -37.06 62.86 41.29
C VAL A 596 -36.18 63.20 40.10
N SER A 597 -36.06 64.49 39.76
CA SER A 597 -35.12 64.95 38.73
C SER A 597 -33.69 65.03 39.29
N GLU A 598 -32.68 65.00 38.41
CA GLU A 598 -31.28 65.17 38.83
C GLU A 598 -31.05 66.51 39.54
N ALA A 599 -31.69 67.58 39.04
CA ALA A 599 -31.60 68.91 39.64
C ALA A 599 -32.22 68.95 41.04
N ASP A 600 -33.40 68.35 41.22
CA ASP A 600 -34.08 68.30 42.53
C ASP A 600 -33.28 67.43 43.52
N PHE A 601 -32.73 66.30 43.04
CA PHE A 601 -31.86 65.44 43.85
C PHE A 601 -30.64 66.18 44.37
N LEU A 602 -29.94 66.92 43.51
CA LEU A 602 -28.77 67.71 43.89
C LEU A 602 -29.14 68.88 44.80
N ALA A 603 -30.24 69.58 44.51
CA ALA A 603 -30.73 70.70 45.31
C ALA A 603 -31.03 70.31 46.77
N PHE A 604 -31.58 69.11 46.99
CA PHE A 604 -31.72 68.55 48.34
C PHE A 604 -30.36 68.47 49.05
N PHE A 605 -29.35 67.89 48.43
CA PHE A 605 -28.03 67.75 49.06
C PHE A 605 -27.28 69.07 49.22
N ASP A 606 -27.60 70.11 48.45
CA ASP A 606 -27.03 71.45 48.65
C ASP A 606 -27.56 72.13 49.91
N THR A 607 -28.81 71.84 50.29
CA THR A 607 -29.46 72.42 51.49
C THR A 607 -29.38 71.51 52.72
N ALA A 608 -29.20 70.20 52.55
CA ALA A 608 -29.15 69.23 53.65
C ALA A 608 -27.90 69.40 54.54
N GLU A 609 -28.06 69.15 55.84
CA GLU A 609 -26.94 69.18 56.79
C GLU A 609 -26.04 67.95 56.58
N LYS A 610 -24.82 68.20 56.09
CA LYS A 610 -23.83 67.16 55.74
C LYS A 610 -23.04 66.65 56.95
N VAL A 611 -23.11 67.35 58.09
CA VAL A 611 -22.38 67.00 59.32
C VAL A 611 -23.24 66.07 60.16
N ILE A 612 -23.10 64.78 59.90
CA ILE A 612 -23.85 63.74 60.61
C ILE A 612 -23.31 63.61 62.03
N ARG A 613 -24.09 64.01 63.01
CA ARG A 613 -23.78 63.77 64.43
C ARG A 613 -24.34 62.39 64.81
N PRO A 614 -23.57 61.54 65.54
CA PRO A 614 -24.10 60.28 66.03
C PRO A 614 -25.27 60.57 66.96
N PHE A 615 -26.45 60.04 66.63
CA PHE A 615 -27.62 60.17 67.49
C PHE A 615 -27.36 59.44 68.80
N LYS A 616 -27.70 60.10 69.91
CA LYS A 616 -27.33 59.68 71.27
C LYS A 616 -28.25 58.60 71.85
N GLU A 617 -29.22 58.09 71.09
CA GLU A 617 -30.27 57.21 71.60
C GLU A 617 -30.08 55.70 71.31
N GLU A 618 -29.07 55.28 70.55
CA GLU A 618 -28.78 53.83 70.34
C GLU A 618 -27.62 53.30 71.21
N ALA A 619 -27.04 54.10 72.09
CA ALA A 619 -25.97 53.66 73.00
C ALA A 619 -26.47 52.75 74.15
N ALA A 620 -27.75 52.40 74.19
CA ALA A 620 -28.34 51.58 75.26
C ALA A 620 -28.61 50.11 74.88
N ASN A 621 -28.27 49.65 73.66
CA ASN A 621 -28.65 48.29 73.24
C ASN A 621 -27.58 47.50 72.45
N ALA A 622 -26.29 47.82 72.60
CA ALA A 622 -25.19 47.11 71.92
C ALA A 622 -24.14 46.50 72.87
N GLU A 623 -24.53 46.19 74.11
CA GLU A 623 -23.77 45.30 75.00
C GLU A 623 -24.53 43.97 75.15
N GLY A 624 -24.24 42.99 74.29
CA GLY A 624 -24.71 41.61 74.44
C GLY A 624 -24.82 40.85 73.12
N GLY A 625 -23.95 39.86 72.92
CA GLY A 625 -23.92 38.98 71.74
C GLY A 625 -22.50 38.86 71.21
N GLU A 626 -21.56 38.24 71.93
CA GLU A 626 -21.31 36.78 71.96
C GLU A 626 -20.89 36.21 70.59
N GLU A 627 -19.71 35.60 70.61
CA GLU A 627 -19.06 34.85 69.54
C GLU A 627 -20.01 33.82 68.92
N ASP A 628 -20.19 33.85 67.61
CA ASP A 628 -20.35 32.60 66.87
C ASP A 628 -19.71 32.69 65.49
N GLY A 629 -18.95 31.65 65.16
CA GLY A 629 -18.09 31.60 64.00
C GLY A 629 -18.88 31.32 62.72
N GLU A 630 -18.60 32.08 61.67
CA GLU A 630 -18.96 31.69 60.32
C GLU A 630 -17.71 31.62 59.45
N LYS A 631 -17.33 30.37 59.14
CA LYS A 631 -16.28 29.98 58.21
C LYS A 631 -16.55 30.60 56.83
N ALA A 632 -15.68 31.53 56.43
CA ALA A 632 -15.52 31.85 55.02
C ALA A 632 -14.56 30.84 54.39
N ASP A 633 -15.15 29.91 53.63
CA ASP A 633 -14.48 29.06 52.66
C ASP A 633 -13.78 29.92 51.60
N GLY A 634 -12.51 29.65 51.33
CA GLY A 634 -11.70 30.48 50.44
C GLY A 634 -10.30 29.94 50.18
N ALA A 635 -10.25 28.68 49.73
CA ALA A 635 -9.20 28.03 48.94
C ALA A 635 -7.83 28.76 48.86
N ALA A 636 -6.94 28.38 49.77
CA ALA A 636 -5.50 28.50 49.60
C ALA A 636 -4.98 27.13 49.15
N GLU A 637 -4.64 27.00 47.87
CA GLU A 637 -3.95 25.82 47.32
C GLU A 637 -2.47 26.18 47.06
N GLU A 638 -1.64 25.49 47.84
CA GLU A 638 -0.25 25.07 47.65
C GLU A 638 0.74 25.87 46.80
N LYS A 639 1.78 26.31 47.52
CA LYS A 639 3.15 26.43 47.01
C LYS A 639 3.74 25.04 46.81
N GLU A 640 4.37 24.80 45.68
CA GLU A 640 5.55 23.93 45.65
C GLU A 640 6.74 24.70 45.07
N LYS A 641 7.82 24.70 45.86
CA LYS A 641 9.13 25.27 45.53
C LYS A 641 9.95 24.14 44.90
N GLU A 642 10.54 24.39 43.75
CA GLU A 642 11.72 23.65 43.31
C GLU A 642 12.88 24.64 43.18
N LYS A 643 13.91 24.42 44.00
CA LYS A 643 15.24 25.03 43.88
C LYS A 643 16.12 23.97 43.22
N GLU A 644 16.73 24.30 42.10
CA GLU A 644 18.03 23.76 41.72
C GLU A 644 18.89 24.88 41.13
N GLN A 645 20.12 24.95 41.64
CA GLN A 645 21.26 25.69 41.13
C GLN A 645 22.28 24.65 40.67
#